data_AF-A0A7X5UQQ3-F1
#
_entry.id   AF-A0A7X5UQQ3-F1
#
_cell.length_a   1.000
_cell.length_b   1.000
_cell.length_c   1.000
_cell.angle_alpha   90.00
_cell.angle_beta   90.00
_cell.angle_gamma   90.00
#
_symmetry.space_group_name_H-M   'P 1'
#
loop_
_entity.id
_entity.type
_entity.pdbx_description
1 polymer ?
#
loop_
_entity_poly.entity_id
_entity_poly.type
_entity_poly.pdbx_seq_one_letter_code
_entity_poly.pdbx_strand_id
1 'polypeptide(L)'
;MTGTELDPSTPVVVGAGQFSERIGEPGYKGLSAVDLAAQAVRAALRDAGADEGALAGAVDTVAGIRQFENSSPVASAPLGRSDNYPRSVANRVGASPARAVLEVSGGQGPQHLITELAATIAAGGSEVALAFGSEAISTVQHLASADDKPDFTEHVDASLEDRGFGLQGLITREQLDHGLADVPAQYALFENARRARLKLSREDYAIAMGELFAPFTKVAATNPHAAAPFEHDARELATPSESNRPIVDPYPRYLVAREKVNQAAAVLVMSVGAAERLGVPRANWVFLHGHADTRERPLFEREDLSRAPAAVLAVEHALRTAGITVADLDSIDLYSCFPIAVFAVCDGLGLATDDPRGLTVTGGLPFFGGPGNNYSMHAIAETVSRLRQRPGGYGLVGANGGMLSKYSVGVYSTTPVNWRADTSAEIQAEIDSWPAPGHAPQADGWATIETYTVKYGRDGKRTAVVVGRLEADGRRFVATNHSEDEELLDRLVTGEPIGTRVYARSFGFGNRVTTTAERMDELFPPRPKVLRERYEFVEVRRDGHVLEITINRPESRNSLHPPANQELDEIFDAYFADDELWVAILTGAGDKAFSAGNDLMYSASGKQLWVPKNGFAGLTSRRQMHKPVIAAVNGFAMGGGLEIALACHLVVADETAQLALSEVRVGLIAGAGGLIRLPRTVPPKVASEMILTGKRISAQQAQHWGLVNRVVEQGTALRAARELAAEILEGSPTSVRASLQVMEQTQGIPDVIDAVTHPTSAMDDLLVSADTIEGITAFAQKRPPVWRNR
;
A
#
# COMPACT_ATOMS: atom_id res chain seq x y z
N MET A 1 30.59 43.94 -20.22
CA MET A 1 30.19 44.36 -18.85
C MET A 1 28.67 44.46 -18.81
N THR A 2 28.03 43.51 -18.14
CA THR A 2 26.83 43.65 -17.28
C THR A 2 26.76 42.37 -16.46
N GLY A 3 27.79 42.13 -15.64
CA GLY A 3 27.80 41.01 -14.71
C GLY A 3 26.85 41.35 -13.58
N THR A 4 25.67 40.73 -13.56
CA THR A 4 24.94 40.57 -12.31
C THR A 4 25.87 39.85 -11.35
N GLU A 5 26.29 40.55 -10.30
CA GLU A 5 27.04 39.98 -9.19
C GLU A 5 26.21 38.81 -8.64
N LEU A 6 26.79 37.60 -8.65
CA LEU A 6 26.11 36.43 -8.08
C LEU A 6 26.04 36.62 -6.57
N ASP A 7 24.87 36.38 -5.99
CA ASP A 7 24.74 36.32 -4.54
C ASP A 7 25.68 35.20 -4.03
N PRO A 8 26.58 35.46 -3.05
CA PRO A 8 27.46 34.43 -2.51
C PRO A 8 26.73 33.20 -1.96
N SER A 9 25.46 33.33 -1.57
CA SER A 9 24.59 32.22 -1.13
C SER A 9 23.97 31.42 -2.29
N THR A 10 24.18 31.83 -3.55
CA THR A 10 23.66 31.09 -4.72
C THR A 10 24.19 29.66 -4.72
N PRO A 11 23.32 28.63 -4.79
CA PRO A 11 23.73 27.24 -4.84
C PRO A 11 24.25 26.87 -6.23
N VAL A 12 25.32 26.09 -6.25
CA VAL A 12 25.96 25.59 -7.45
C VAL A 12 26.38 24.13 -7.27
N VAL A 13 26.09 23.30 -8.26
CA VAL A 13 26.63 21.95 -8.36
C VAL A 13 28.05 22.07 -8.87
N VAL A 14 29.01 21.57 -8.09
CA VAL A 14 30.43 21.68 -8.42
C VAL A 14 31.10 20.33 -8.64
N GLY A 15 30.55 19.25 -8.12
CA GLY A 15 31.11 17.90 -8.26
C GLY A 15 30.02 16.88 -8.48
N ALA A 16 30.25 15.95 -9.41
CA ALA A 16 29.38 14.82 -9.69
C ALA A 16 30.21 13.55 -9.83
N GLY A 17 29.81 12.48 -9.16
CA GLY A 17 30.57 11.25 -9.09
C GLY A 17 29.68 10.03 -9.28
N GLN A 18 30.19 9.05 -10.00
CA GLN A 18 29.53 7.77 -10.23
C GLN A 18 30.52 6.63 -9.95
N PHE A 19 29.99 5.51 -9.47
CA PHE A 19 30.75 4.28 -9.29
C PHE A 19 29.85 3.06 -9.56
N SER A 20 30.44 2.01 -10.12
CA SER A 20 29.76 0.76 -10.38
C SER A 20 30.75 -0.39 -10.35
N GLU A 21 30.31 -1.56 -9.90
CA GLU A 21 31.04 -2.82 -10.08
C GLU A 21 30.08 -3.93 -10.51
N ARG A 22 30.59 -4.96 -11.19
CA ARG A 22 29.75 -6.09 -11.63
C ARG A 22 30.43 -7.40 -11.26
N ILE A 23 29.63 -8.39 -10.87
CA ILE A 23 30.13 -9.72 -10.53
C ILE A 23 30.84 -10.31 -11.74
N GLY A 24 32.06 -10.80 -11.54
CA GLY A 24 32.88 -11.44 -12.57
C GLY A 24 33.73 -10.48 -13.42
N GLU A 25 33.56 -9.15 -13.28
CA GLU A 25 34.45 -8.20 -13.93
C GLU A 25 35.80 -8.05 -13.18
N PRO A 26 36.91 -7.78 -13.90
CA PRO A 26 38.18 -7.47 -13.25
C PRO A 26 38.03 -6.29 -12.29
N GLY A 27 38.40 -6.49 -11.02
CA GLY A 27 38.34 -5.45 -10.00
C GLY A 27 37.03 -5.38 -9.19
N TYR A 28 36.11 -6.33 -9.37
CA TYR A 28 34.99 -6.53 -8.44
C TYR A 28 35.49 -6.78 -7.01
N LYS A 29 35.01 -6.00 -6.04
CA LYS A 29 35.43 -6.08 -4.64
C LYS A 29 34.34 -6.59 -3.70
N GLY A 30 33.11 -6.72 -4.17
CA GLY A 30 31.97 -7.13 -3.34
C GLY A 30 31.67 -6.09 -2.26
N LEU A 31 31.62 -4.82 -2.66
CA LEU A 31 31.45 -3.69 -1.75
C LEU A 31 30.03 -3.65 -1.15
N SER A 32 29.96 -3.17 0.10
CA SER A 32 28.70 -2.80 0.73
C SER A 32 28.08 -1.57 0.05
N ALA A 33 26.78 -1.33 0.27
CA ALA A 33 26.14 -0.11 -0.21
C ALA A 33 26.87 1.16 0.30
N VAL A 34 27.29 1.17 1.56
CA VAL A 34 28.05 2.27 2.16
C VAL A 34 29.37 2.50 1.41
N ASP A 35 30.11 1.43 1.09
CA ASP A 35 31.40 1.55 0.42
C ASP A 35 31.26 1.97 -1.05
N LEU A 36 30.22 1.52 -1.74
CA LEU A 36 29.88 1.99 -3.10
C LEU A 36 29.59 3.49 -3.09
N ALA A 37 28.75 3.96 -2.17
CA ALA A 37 28.46 5.39 -2.02
C ALA A 37 29.72 6.20 -1.72
N ALA A 38 30.62 5.69 -0.86
CA ALA A 38 31.88 6.35 -0.58
C ALA A 38 32.78 6.48 -1.83
N GLN A 39 32.79 5.49 -2.73
CA GLN A 39 33.51 5.62 -4.02
C GLN A 39 32.92 6.72 -4.90
N ALA A 40 31.59 6.78 -5.01
CA ALA A 40 30.92 7.83 -5.78
C ALA A 40 31.16 9.23 -5.17
N VAL A 41 31.13 9.37 -3.85
CA VAL A 41 31.44 10.64 -3.17
C VAL A 41 32.89 11.06 -3.42
N ARG A 42 33.86 10.14 -3.31
CA ARG A 42 35.26 10.47 -3.66
C ARG A 42 35.41 10.88 -5.13
N ALA A 43 34.64 10.28 -6.04
CA ALA A 43 34.62 10.70 -7.44
C ALA A 43 34.04 12.12 -7.59
N ALA A 44 32.98 12.47 -6.86
CA ALA A 44 32.39 13.82 -6.88
C ALA A 44 33.34 14.88 -6.30
N LEU A 45 34.05 14.56 -5.22
CA LEU A 45 35.06 15.45 -4.62
C LEU A 45 36.22 15.71 -5.61
N ARG A 46 36.71 14.67 -6.30
CA ARG A 46 37.71 14.83 -7.36
C ARG A 46 37.22 15.66 -8.53
N ASP A 47 36.00 15.39 -8.98
CA ASP A 47 35.38 16.08 -10.11
C ASP A 47 35.20 17.59 -9.87
N ALA A 48 35.08 18.01 -8.61
CA ALA A 48 35.04 19.42 -8.25
C ALA A 48 36.33 20.19 -8.60
N GLY A 49 37.47 19.50 -8.74
CA GLY A 49 38.72 20.11 -9.22
C GLY A 49 39.44 21.00 -8.20
N ALA A 50 39.11 20.87 -6.91
CA ALA A 50 39.83 21.47 -5.78
C ALA A 50 40.41 20.37 -4.86
N ASP A 51 41.05 20.75 -3.76
CA ASP A 51 41.65 19.79 -2.82
C ASP A 51 40.57 18.89 -2.17
N GLU A 52 40.64 17.57 -2.40
CA GLU A 52 39.64 16.60 -1.93
C GLU A 52 39.45 16.65 -0.41
N GLY A 53 40.54 16.81 0.35
CA GLY A 53 40.51 16.86 1.81
C GLY A 53 39.85 18.13 2.34
N ALA A 54 40.18 19.28 1.76
CA ALA A 54 39.56 20.56 2.08
C ALA A 54 38.06 20.55 1.75
N LEU A 55 37.67 19.99 0.60
CA LEU A 55 36.26 19.83 0.22
C LEU A 55 35.53 18.93 1.20
N ALA A 56 36.05 17.73 1.50
CA ALA A 56 35.43 16.79 2.43
C ALA A 56 35.29 17.38 3.84
N GLY A 57 36.32 18.07 4.32
CA GLY A 57 36.32 18.74 5.63
C GLY A 57 35.37 19.94 5.72
N ALA A 58 34.98 20.52 4.60
CA ALA A 58 34.05 21.64 4.54
C ALA A 58 32.57 21.21 4.50
N VAL A 59 32.28 19.93 4.24
CA VAL A 59 30.90 19.42 4.16
C VAL A 59 30.21 19.55 5.52
N ASP A 60 29.18 20.39 5.58
CA ASP A 60 28.37 20.61 6.78
C ASP A 60 27.08 19.77 6.79
N THR A 61 26.61 19.33 5.61
CA THR A 61 25.37 18.57 5.44
C THR A 61 25.58 17.37 4.52
N VAL A 62 25.11 16.20 4.94
CA VAL A 62 25.02 15.00 4.08
C VAL A 62 23.59 14.51 3.98
N ALA A 63 23.18 14.08 2.79
CA ALA A 63 21.88 13.51 2.52
C ALA A 63 22.00 12.20 1.74
N GLY A 64 21.54 11.11 2.34
CA GLY A 64 21.54 9.78 1.75
C GLY A 64 20.19 9.38 1.18
N ILE A 65 20.21 8.77 0.01
CA ILE A 65 19.06 8.07 -0.57
C ILE A 65 18.93 6.68 0.04
N ARG A 66 17.72 6.36 0.48
CA ARG A 66 17.37 5.08 1.09
C ARG A 66 17.57 3.92 0.10
N GLN A 67 18.25 2.88 0.54
CA GLN A 67 18.43 1.62 -0.19
C GLN A 67 17.19 0.74 -0.11
N PHE A 68 17.07 -0.26 -0.97
CA PHE A 68 15.97 -1.22 -0.91
C PHE A 68 15.94 -1.99 0.40
N GLU A 69 17.12 -2.35 0.94
CA GLU A 69 17.26 -3.05 2.21
C GLU A 69 16.81 -2.25 3.44
N ASN A 70 16.56 -0.94 3.31
CA ASN A 70 15.99 -0.08 4.34
C ASN A 70 14.81 0.80 3.86
N SER A 71 14.17 0.44 2.74
CA SER A 71 13.04 1.14 2.11
C SER A 71 11.65 0.72 2.61
N SER A 72 11.57 -0.28 3.47
CA SER A 72 10.30 -0.81 3.96
C SER A 72 10.48 -1.46 5.33
N PRO A 73 9.46 -1.46 6.21
CA PRO A 73 9.51 -2.16 7.49
C PRO A 73 9.72 -3.68 7.35
N VAL A 74 9.42 -4.26 6.19
CA VAL A 74 9.61 -5.69 5.91
C VAL A 74 10.83 -5.99 5.04
N ALA A 75 11.67 -4.99 4.75
CA ALA A 75 12.88 -5.19 3.97
C ALA A 75 13.88 -6.09 4.72
N SER A 76 14.58 -6.95 3.97
CA SER A 76 15.60 -7.86 4.51
C SER A 76 17.00 -7.42 4.08
N ALA A 77 17.94 -7.43 5.02
CA ALA A 77 19.36 -7.17 4.81
C ALA A 77 20.17 -8.43 5.20
N PRO A 78 20.26 -9.46 4.34
CA PRO A 78 20.81 -10.76 4.70
C PRO A 78 22.32 -10.76 5.01
N LEU A 79 23.02 -9.69 4.64
CA LEU A 79 24.44 -9.45 4.97
C LEU A 79 24.62 -8.33 6.01
N GLY A 80 23.55 -7.87 6.68
CA GLY A 80 23.63 -6.68 7.54
C GLY A 80 23.55 -5.36 6.76
N ARG A 81 23.39 -4.26 7.50
CA ARG A 81 23.33 -2.88 6.95
C ARG A 81 23.79 -1.86 8.00
N SER A 82 24.12 -0.65 7.55
CA SER A 82 24.33 0.48 8.46
C SER A 82 22.98 0.98 9.04
N ASP A 83 22.94 1.26 10.34
CA ASP A 83 21.81 1.95 10.99
C ASP A 83 21.80 3.46 10.74
N ASN A 84 22.90 4.02 10.24
CA ASN A 84 23.06 5.43 9.93
C ASN A 84 23.89 5.61 8.65
N TYR A 85 23.29 5.16 7.55
CA TYR A 85 23.90 5.16 6.23
C TYR A 85 24.61 6.49 5.87
N PRO A 86 23.98 7.68 6.03
CA PRO A 86 24.64 8.93 5.62
C PRO A 86 25.94 9.20 6.39
N ARG A 87 25.98 8.92 7.70
CA ARG A 87 27.19 9.13 8.50
C ARG A 87 28.25 8.07 8.24
N SER A 88 27.86 6.82 8.02
CA SER A 88 28.79 5.77 7.61
C SER A 88 29.54 6.12 6.32
N VAL A 89 28.85 6.73 5.35
CA VAL A 89 29.47 7.25 4.12
C VAL A 89 30.38 8.45 4.42
N ALA A 90 29.90 9.43 5.19
CA ALA A 90 30.69 10.61 5.57
C ALA A 90 32.03 10.23 6.23
N ASN A 91 32.00 9.28 7.18
CA ASN A 91 33.19 8.78 7.87
C ASN A 91 34.24 8.20 6.90
N ARG A 92 33.81 7.46 5.87
CA ARG A 92 34.71 6.84 4.88
C ARG A 92 35.42 7.85 3.99
N VAL A 93 34.86 9.05 3.83
CA VAL A 93 35.42 10.11 2.98
C VAL A 93 36.08 11.23 3.78
N GLY A 94 36.14 11.11 5.11
CA GLY A 94 36.75 12.11 5.98
C GLY A 94 35.90 13.37 6.19
N ALA A 95 34.59 13.30 5.93
CA ALA A 95 33.65 14.38 6.22
C ALA A 95 33.10 14.25 7.65
N SER A 96 32.78 15.37 8.29
CA SER A 96 32.21 15.41 9.64
C SER A 96 31.02 16.40 9.71
N PRO A 97 29.92 16.10 8.99
CA PRO A 97 28.82 17.03 8.82
C PRO A 97 28.03 17.24 10.13
N ALA A 98 27.55 18.46 10.32
CA ALA A 98 26.65 18.83 11.40
C ALA A 98 25.26 18.19 11.21
N ARG A 99 24.76 18.15 9.97
CA ARG A 99 23.46 17.57 9.62
C ARG A 99 23.61 16.32 8.75
N ALA A 100 22.89 15.27 9.09
CA ALA A 100 22.79 14.05 8.31
C ALA A 100 21.33 13.69 8.08
N VAL A 101 20.93 13.51 6.82
CA VAL A 101 19.55 13.25 6.39
C VAL A 101 19.46 11.89 5.70
N LEU A 102 18.45 11.11 6.02
CA LEU A 102 18.06 9.91 5.27
C LEU A 102 16.68 10.14 4.65
N GLU A 103 16.64 10.22 3.33
CA GLU A 103 15.43 10.55 2.56
C GLU A 103 14.39 9.43 2.56
N VAL A 104 13.14 9.78 2.24
CA VAL A 104 12.07 8.81 1.98
C VAL A 104 12.34 7.96 0.74
N SER A 105 11.69 6.80 0.64
CA SER A 105 11.81 5.94 -0.55
C SER A 105 11.16 6.57 -1.78
N GLY A 106 11.75 6.32 -2.95
CA GLY A 106 11.24 6.65 -4.27
C GLY A 106 12.27 7.31 -5.17
N GLY A 107 12.22 6.99 -6.47
CA GLY A 107 13.16 7.47 -7.48
C GLY A 107 13.18 8.99 -7.71
N GLN A 108 12.22 9.74 -7.17
CA GLN A 108 12.24 11.21 -7.17
C GLN A 108 13.30 11.78 -6.22
N GLY A 109 13.69 11.01 -5.19
CA GLY A 109 14.50 11.43 -4.06
C GLY A 109 15.78 12.19 -4.44
N PRO A 110 16.60 11.71 -5.40
CA PRO A 110 17.81 12.42 -5.82
C PRO A 110 17.56 13.87 -6.25
N GLN A 111 16.59 14.10 -7.14
CA GLN A 111 16.31 15.45 -7.63
C GLN A 111 15.68 16.33 -6.54
N HIS A 112 14.74 15.78 -5.76
CA HIS A 112 14.14 16.46 -4.61
C HIS A 112 15.22 16.95 -3.62
N LEU A 113 16.19 16.08 -3.30
CA LEU A 113 17.29 16.45 -2.41
C LEU A 113 18.17 17.56 -2.98
N ILE A 114 18.48 17.54 -4.29
CA ILE A 114 19.26 18.63 -4.89
C ILE A 114 18.48 19.95 -4.82
N THR A 115 17.17 19.94 -5.08
CA THR A 115 16.30 21.11 -4.92
C THR A 115 16.30 21.63 -3.48
N GLU A 116 16.09 20.75 -2.49
CA GLU A 116 16.05 21.13 -1.07
C GLU A 116 17.41 21.65 -0.58
N LEU A 117 18.51 20.98 -0.92
CA LEU A 117 19.85 21.40 -0.52
C LEU A 117 20.20 22.76 -1.14
N ALA A 118 19.83 22.97 -2.40
CA ALA A 118 20.01 24.27 -3.06
C ALA A 118 19.21 25.38 -2.36
N ALA A 119 17.94 25.12 -2.02
CA ALA A 119 17.11 26.05 -1.25
C ALA A 119 17.69 26.35 0.15
N THR A 120 18.21 25.31 0.82
CA THR A 120 18.84 25.42 2.13
C THR A 120 20.09 26.28 2.08
N ILE A 121 20.92 26.11 1.05
CA ILE A 121 22.13 26.92 0.83
C ILE A 121 21.76 28.38 0.53
N ALA A 122 20.79 28.61 -0.35
CA ALA A 122 20.30 29.96 -0.67
C ALA A 122 19.72 30.68 0.56
N ALA A 123 19.15 29.94 1.51
CA ALA A 123 18.64 30.46 2.78
C ALA A 123 19.73 30.61 3.87
N GLY A 124 20.98 30.21 3.60
CA GLY A 124 22.09 30.27 4.55
C GLY A 124 22.09 29.17 5.62
N GLY A 125 21.30 28.10 5.44
CA GLY A 125 21.24 26.96 6.36
C GLY A 125 22.36 25.92 6.16
N SER A 126 23.10 26.01 5.05
CA SER A 126 24.25 25.16 4.69
C SER A 126 25.15 25.96 3.73
N GLU A 127 26.45 25.67 3.70
CA GLU A 127 27.37 26.19 2.70
C GLU A 127 27.87 25.10 1.75
N VAL A 128 28.07 23.87 2.26
CA VAL A 128 28.58 22.73 1.48
C VAL A 128 27.81 21.46 1.84
N ALA A 129 27.09 20.91 0.86
CA ALA A 129 26.24 19.74 1.03
C ALA A 129 26.59 18.62 0.05
N LEU A 130 26.54 17.37 0.53
CA LEU A 130 26.69 16.16 -0.27
C LEU A 130 25.39 15.37 -0.32
N ALA A 131 24.90 15.09 -1.52
CA ALA A 131 23.81 14.15 -1.75
C ALA A 131 24.35 12.87 -2.40
N PHE A 132 23.96 11.69 -1.93
CA PHE A 132 24.44 10.42 -2.48
C PHE A 132 23.45 9.28 -2.29
N GLY A 133 23.63 8.23 -3.09
CA GLY A 133 22.90 6.98 -2.94
C GLY A 133 23.63 5.83 -3.60
N SER A 134 23.20 4.61 -3.28
CA SER A 134 23.86 3.38 -3.72
C SER A 134 22.94 2.18 -3.56
N GLU A 135 23.09 1.18 -4.43
CA GLU A 135 22.55 -0.17 -4.21
C GLU A 135 23.65 -1.21 -4.41
N ALA A 136 23.62 -2.27 -3.61
CA ALA A 136 24.54 -3.41 -3.68
C ALA A 136 23.79 -4.74 -3.87
N ILE A 137 22.62 -4.71 -4.52
CA ILE A 137 21.67 -5.83 -4.56
C ILE A 137 22.31 -7.07 -5.21
N SER A 138 23.11 -6.89 -6.25
CA SER A 138 23.81 -8.01 -6.90
C SER A 138 24.84 -8.66 -5.97
N THR A 139 25.69 -7.86 -5.31
CA THR A 139 26.66 -8.35 -4.31
C THR A 139 25.95 -9.09 -3.19
N VAL A 140 24.90 -8.49 -2.62
CA VAL A 140 24.16 -9.07 -1.49
C VAL A 140 23.55 -10.42 -1.87
N GLN A 141 22.88 -10.51 -3.02
CA GLN A 141 22.31 -11.78 -3.49
C GLN A 141 23.36 -12.84 -3.80
N HIS A 142 24.51 -12.43 -4.34
CA HIS A 142 25.59 -13.34 -4.70
C HIS A 142 26.30 -13.95 -3.47
N LEU A 143 26.50 -13.14 -2.42
CA LEU A 143 27.26 -13.54 -1.23
C LEU A 143 26.39 -14.04 -0.07
N ALA A 144 25.06 -13.82 -0.08
CA ALA A 144 24.16 -14.18 1.03
C ALA A 144 24.23 -15.66 1.45
N SER A 145 24.59 -16.56 0.52
CA SER A 145 24.71 -18.00 0.75
C SER A 145 26.16 -18.50 0.74
N ALA A 146 27.16 -17.61 0.69
CA ALA A 146 28.57 -18.00 0.76
C ALA A 146 28.97 -18.41 2.19
N ASP A 147 29.89 -19.37 2.31
CA ASP A 147 30.38 -19.86 3.60
C ASP A 147 31.15 -18.76 4.38
N ASP A 148 31.83 -17.87 3.67
CA ASP A 148 32.63 -16.75 4.17
C ASP A 148 31.97 -15.38 3.89
N LYS A 149 30.64 -15.34 3.93
CA LYS A 149 29.87 -14.12 3.64
C LYS A 149 30.30 -12.93 4.53
N PRO A 150 30.41 -11.72 3.95
CA PRO A 150 30.77 -10.53 4.73
C PRO A 150 29.62 -10.09 5.63
N ASP A 151 29.97 -9.34 6.69
CA ASP A 151 29.01 -8.62 7.52
C ASP A 151 29.14 -7.12 7.24
N PHE A 152 28.07 -6.55 6.68
CA PHE A 152 27.91 -5.14 6.37
C PHE A 152 27.16 -4.38 7.48
N THR A 153 26.93 -5.01 8.64
CA THR A 153 26.36 -4.34 9.81
C THR A 153 27.31 -3.26 10.30
N GLU A 154 26.78 -2.05 10.47
CA GLU A 154 27.52 -0.93 11.02
C GLU A 154 26.59 -0.12 11.94
N HIS A 155 27.13 0.26 13.10
CA HIS A 155 26.43 1.08 14.08
C HIS A 155 27.15 2.42 14.24
N VAL A 156 26.44 3.52 13.99
CA VAL A 156 26.98 4.87 14.19
C VAL A 156 26.08 5.66 15.12
N ASP A 157 26.55 5.84 16.35
CA ASP A 157 25.89 6.64 17.39
C ASP A 157 26.10 8.14 17.17
N ALA A 158 25.33 8.70 16.23
CA ALA A 158 25.31 10.12 15.93
C ALA A 158 23.97 10.54 15.31
N SER A 159 23.65 11.84 15.35
CA SER A 159 22.33 12.34 14.97
C SER A 159 21.96 12.03 13.52
N LEU A 160 20.74 11.57 13.29
CA LEU A 160 20.21 11.29 11.96
C LEU A 160 18.78 11.85 11.85
N GLU A 161 18.55 12.67 10.84
CA GLU A 161 17.21 13.05 10.41
C GLU A 161 16.67 11.92 9.49
N ASP A 162 16.08 10.88 10.09
CA ASP A 162 15.38 9.83 9.36
C ASP A 162 13.94 10.27 9.07
N ARG A 163 13.63 10.49 7.77
CA ARG A 163 12.31 10.96 7.31
C ARG A 163 11.26 9.84 7.21
N GLY A 164 11.61 8.62 7.61
CA GLY A 164 10.79 7.43 7.46
C GLY A 164 10.72 6.95 6.00
N PHE A 165 9.85 5.98 5.74
CA PHE A 165 9.79 5.30 4.45
C PHE A 165 9.06 6.08 3.35
N GLY A 166 8.14 6.98 3.72
CA GLY A 166 7.30 7.73 2.76
C GLY A 166 6.39 6.85 1.89
N LEU A 167 5.89 5.74 2.45
CA LEU A 167 5.01 4.77 1.76
C LEU A 167 3.51 5.11 1.83
N GLN A 168 3.14 6.16 2.57
CA GLN A 168 1.75 6.56 2.74
C GLN A 168 1.11 6.91 1.39
N GLY A 169 -0.07 6.34 1.12
CA GLY A 169 -0.81 6.56 -0.13
C GLY A 169 -0.25 5.83 -1.36
N LEU A 170 0.86 5.09 -1.24
CA LEU A 170 1.42 4.31 -2.34
C LEU A 170 0.74 2.94 -2.46
N ILE A 171 0.65 2.19 -1.36
CA ILE A 171 0.02 0.86 -1.34
C ILE A 171 -1.00 0.81 -0.21
N THR A 172 -2.21 0.40 -0.55
CA THR A 172 -3.32 0.19 0.39
C THR A 172 -3.52 -1.30 0.69
N ARG A 173 -4.21 -1.60 1.79
CA ARG A 173 -4.59 -2.98 2.11
C ARG A 173 -5.45 -3.61 1.01
N GLU A 174 -6.36 -2.82 0.44
CA GLU A 174 -7.19 -3.26 -0.67
C GLU A 174 -6.35 -3.68 -1.88
N GLN A 175 -5.33 -2.91 -2.26
CA GLN A 175 -4.42 -3.31 -3.33
C GLN A 175 -3.72 -4.64 -3.02
N LEU A 176 -3.25 -4.84 -1.78
CA LEU A 176 -2.63 -6.11 -1.37
C LEU A 176 -3.60 -7.29 -1.49
N ASP A 177 -4.85 -7.14 -1.04
CA ASP A 177 -5.87 -8.19 -1.06
C ASP A 177 -6.27 -8.62 -2.48
N HIS A 178 -6.05 -7.75 -3.47
CA HIS A 178 -6.27 -8.03 -4.90
C HIS A 178 -4.98 -8.35 -5.66
N GLY A 179 -3.85 -8.53 -4.96
CA GLY A 179 -2.57 -8.85 -5.56
C GLY A 179 -1.96 -7.72 -6.39
N LEU A 180 -2.35 -6.47 -6.15
CA LEU A 180 -1.82 -5.26 -6.78
C LEU A 180 -0.72 -4.63 -5.90
N ALA A 181 0.21 -5.45 -5.44
CA ALA A 181 1.28 -5.03 -4.53
C ALA A 181 2.58 -4.69 -5.28
N ASP A 182 2.87 -5.46 -6.34
CA ASP A 182 4.10 -5.33 -7.10
C ASP A 182 4.06 -4.10 -8.02
N VAL A 183 5.22 -3.46 -8.16
CA VAL A 183 5.38 -2.24 -8.96
C VAL A 183 5.03 -2.48 -10.43
N PRO A 184 5.51 -3.55 -11.10
CA PRO A 184 5.16 -3.80 -12.51
C PRO A 184 3.65 -3.86 -12.77
N ALA A 185 2.88 -4.56 -11.94
CA ALA A 185 1.42 -4.64 -12.11
C ALA A 185 0.73 -3.27 -12.00
N GLN A 186 1.19 -2.40 -11.11
CA GLN A 186 0.60 -1.06 -10.97
C GLN A 186 0.93 -0.17 -12.17
N TYR A 187 2.17 -0.19 -12.67
CA TYR A 187 2.54 0.54 -13.88
C TYR A 187 1.78 0.03 -15.11
N ALA A 188 1.52 -1.26 -15.19
CA ALA A 188 0.78 -1.86 -16.28
C ALA A 188 -0.67 -1.34 -16.38
N LEU A 189 -1.30 -0.98 -15.25
CA LEU A 189 -2.63 -0.36 -15.26
C LEU A 189 -2.62 0.97 -16.02
N PHE A 190 -1.62 1.81 -15.81
CA PHE A 190 -1.52 3.10 -16.51
C PHE A 190 -1.20 2.90 -18.00
N GLU A 191 -0.34 1.93 -18.30
CA GLU A 191 0.08 1.59 -19.66
C GLU A 191 -1.10 1.08 -20.51
N ASN A 192 -1.90 0.15 -19.96
CA ASN A 192 -3.11 -0.34 -20.63
C ASN A 192 -4.17 0.76 -20.75
N ALA A 193 -4.32 1.64 -19.76
CA ALA A 193 -5.22 2.79 -19.85
C ALA A 193 -4.80 3.75 -20.97
N ARG A 194 -3.49 4.04 -21.09
CA ARG A 194 -2.93 4.85 -22.18
C ARG A 194 -3.14 4.19 -23.54
N ARG A 195 -2.88 2.89 -23.67
CA ARG A 195 -3.13 2.14 -24.91
C ARG A 195 -4.57 2.29 -25.38
N ALA A 196 -5.53 2.09 -24.49
CA ALA A 196 -6.96 2.24 -24.79
C ALA A 196 -7.33 3.68 -25.19
N ARG A 197 -6.83 4.70 -24.48
CA ARG A 197 -7.04 6.11 -24.85
C ARG A 197 -6.55 6.41 -26.27
N LEU A 198 -5.38 5.90 -26.63
CA LEU A 198 -4.78 6.09 -27.95
C LEU A 198 -5.40 5.21 -29.04
N LYS A 199 -6.28 4.26 -28.67
CA LYS A 199 -6.92 3.31 -29.59
C LYS A 199 -5.91 2.48 -30.39
N LEU A 200 -4.76 2.19 -29.80
CA LEU A 200 -3.73 1.37 -30.40
C LEU A 200 -4.02 -0.11 -30.14
N SER A 201 -3.74 -0.95 -31.14
CA SER A 201 -3.78 -2.39 -30.96
C SER A 201 -2.69 -2.81 -29.96
N ARG A 202 -2.83 -4.02 -29.39
CA ARG A 202 -1.83 -4.57 -28.46
C ARG A 202 -0.46 -4.72 -29.12
N GLU A 203 -0.43 -5.13 -30.39
CA GLU A 203 0.80 -5.28 -31.18
C GLU A 203 1.44 -3.92 -31.46
N ASP A 204 0.67 -2.95 -31.97
CA ASP A 204 1.19 -1.62 -32.28
C ASP A 204 1.72 -0.93 -31.01
N TYR A 205 1.04 -1.10 -29.88
CA TYR A 205 1.48 -0.53 -28.62
C TYR A 205 2.75 -1.20 -28.07
N ALA A 206 2.87 -2.52 -28.22
CA ALA A 206 4.09 -3.24 -27.86
C ALA A 206 5.29 -2.74 -28.68
N ILE A 207 5.11 -2.57 -29.99
CA ILE A 207 6.13 -1.99 -30.86
C ILE A 207 6.46 -0.56 -30.44
N ALA A 208 5.47 0.28 -30.16
CA ALA A 208 5.71 1.66 -29.70
C ALA A 208 6.54 1.70 -28.40
N MET A 209 6.29 0.80 -27.44
CA MET A 209 7.13 0.68 -26.24
C MET A 209 8.57 0.28 -26.59
N GLY A 210 8.75 -0.64 -27.55
CA GLY A 210 10.07 -1.02 -28.06
C GLY A 210 10.78 0.12 -28.79
N GLU A 211 10.08 0.89 -29.61
CA GLU A 211 10.60 2.05 -30.34
C GLU A 211 11.06 3.16 -29.38
N LEU A 212 10.32 3.39 -28.30
CA LEU A 212 10.72 4.31 -27.24
C LEU A 212 12.04 3.88 -26.59
N PHE A 213 12.22 2.60 -26.28
CA PHE A 213 13.36 2.12 -25.49
C PHE A 213 14.56 1.67 -26.33
N ALA A 214 14.43 1.40 -27.63
CA ALA A 214 15.57 1.05 -28.47
C ALA A 214 16.69 2.12 -28.43
N PRO A 215 16.42 3.44 -28.54
CA PRO A 215 17.42 4.48 -28.33
C PRO A 215 18.06 4.47 -26.93
N PHE A 216 17.30 4.11 -25.89
CA PHE A 216 17.83 4.02 -24.52
C PHE A 216 18.91 2.95 -24.40
N THR A 217 18.73 1.80 -25.08
CA THR A 217 19.73 0.73 -25.10
C THR A 217 21.06 1.15 -25.73
N LYS A 218 21.01 2.01 -26.76
CA LYS A 218 22.21 2.57 -27.42
C LYS A 218 23.00 3.47 -26.48
N VAL A 219 22.30 4.31 -25.71
CA VAL A 219 22.94 5.14 -24.69
C VAL A 219 23.55 4.25 -23.61
N ALA A 220 22.82 3.25 -23.11
CA ALA A 220 23.31 2.32 -22.10
C ALA A 220 24.54 1.52 -22.56
N ALA A 221 24.57 1.06 -23.81
CA ALA A 221 25.66 0.26 -24.38
C ALA A 221 27.01 0.99 -24.37
N THR A 222 26.99 2.33 -24.44
CA THR A 222 28.19 3.17 -24.38
C THR A 222 28.49 3.72 -22.99
N ASN A 223 27.58 3.55 -22.02
CA ASN A 223 27.76 4.05 -20.66
C ASN A 223 28.58 3.07 -19.81
N PRO A 224 29.75 3.47 -19.28
CA PRO A 224 30.64 2.57 -18.52
C PRO A 224 30.03 2.07 -17.21
N HIS A 225 28.97 2.70 -16.72
CA HIS A 225 28.25 2.30 -15.51
C HIS A 225 27.07 1.38 -15.78
N ALA A 226 26.65 1.17 -17.03
CA ALA A 226 25.45 0.39 -17.36
C ALA A 226 25.55 -1.10 -16.97
N ALA A 227 24.53 -1.65 -16.33
CA ALA A 227 24.49 -3.05 -15.93
C ALA A 227 24.17 -4.03 -17.08
N ALA A 228 23.59 -3.53 -18.18
CA ALA A 228 23.23 -4.29 -19.37
C ALA A 228 23.63 -3.51 -20.64
N PRO A 229 24.92 -3.50 -21.02
CA PRO A 229 25.40 -2.69 -22.14
C PRO A 229 25.17 -3.38 -23.50
N PHE A 230 23.94 -3.85 -23.75
CA PHE A 230 23.57 -4.48 -25.02
C PHE A 230 22.55 -3.61 -25.75
N GLU A 231 22.78 -3.39 -27.03
CA GLU A 231 21.81 -2.74 -27.91
C GLU A 231 20.72 -3.76 -28.29
N HIS A 232 19.48 -3.29 -28.28
CA HIS A 232 18.33 -4.04 -28.75
C HIS A 232 17.55 -3.21 -29.77
N ASP A 233 16.97 -3.88 -30.77
CA ASP A 233 16.01 -3.23 -31.65
C ASP A 233 14.60 -3.21 -31.04
N ALA A 234 13.73 -2.38 -31.60
CA ALA A 234 12.37 -2.18 -31.10
C ALA A 234 11.54 -3.48 -31.09
N ARG A 235 11.70 -4.33 -32.11
CA ARG A 235 10.95 -5.58 -32.22
C ARG A 235 11.44 -6.60 -31.20
N GLU A 236 12.74 -6.67 -30.97
CA GLU A 236 13.34 -7.53 -29.95
C GLU A 236 12.85 -7.18 -28.54
N LEU A 237 12.78 -5.88 -28.22
CA LEU A 237 12.25 -5.41 -26.94
C LEU A 237 10.76 -5.73 -26.77
N ALA A 238 9.98 -5.57 -27.84
CA ALA A 238 8.53 -5.76 -27.83
C ALA A 238 8.10 -7.24 -27.84
N THR A 239 8.87 -8.12 -28.46
CA THR A 239 8.44 -9.49 -28.76
C THR A 239 8.81 -10.44 -27.61
N PRO A 240 7.84 -11.13 -27.00
CA PRO A 240 8.13 -12.15 -25.99
C PRO A 240 8.97 -13.29 -26.56
N SER A 241 9.98 -13.72 -25.79
CA SER A 241 10.84 -14.85 -26.12
C SER A 241 11.23 -15.59 -24.83
N GLU A 242 12.05 -16.65 -24.93
CA GLU A 242 12.59 -17.32 -23.73
C GLU A 242 13.42 -16.37 -22.85
N SER A 243 14.24 -15.52 -23.48
CA SER A 243 15.07 -14.53 -22.79
C SER A 243 14.26 -13.28 -22.38
N ASN A 244 13.24 -12.92 -23.17
CA ASN A 244 12.34 -11.78 -22.98
C ASN A 244 10.92 -12.21 -22.59
N ARG A 245 10.79 -13.11 -21.61
CA ARG A 245 9.48 -13.66 -21.21
C ARG A 245 8.50 -12.56 -20.73
N PRO A 246 7.17 -12.77 -20.85
CA PRO A 246 6.17 -11.92 -20.20
C PRO A 246 6.37 -11.88 -18.68
N ILE A 247 6.26 -10.70 -18.08
CA ILE A 247 6.28 -10.52 -16.61
C ILE A 247 4.88 -10.19 -16.13
N VAL A 248 4.31 -9.15 -16.71
CA VAL A 248 2.97 -8.65 -16.41
C VAL A 248 2.50 -7.92 -17.66
N ASP A 249 1.28 -8.15 -18.11
CA ASP A 249 0.77 -7.52 -19.34
C ASP A 249 0.70 -5.99 -19.17
N PRO A 250 1.31 -5.16 -20.04
CA PRO A 250 1.85 -5.51 -21.36
C PRO A 250 3.39 -5.68 -21.44
N TYR A 251 4.09 -5.73 -20.31
CA TYR A 251 5.54 -5.77 -20.22
C TYR A 251 6.15 -7.18 -20.35
N PRO A 252 6.98 -7.41 -21.37
CA PRO A 252 7.99 -8.45 -21.32
C PRO A 252 9.18 -7.98 -20.49
N ARG A 253 10.05 -8.92 -20.11
CA ARG A 253 11.17 -8.72 -19.18
C ARG A 253 12.08 -7.53 -19.53
N TYR A 254 12.38 -7.31 -20.81
CA TYR A 254 13.31 -6.26 -21.25
C TYR A 254 12.76 -4.84 -21.09
N LEU A 255 11.45 -4.68 -20.89
CA LEU A 255 10.82 -3.38 -20.64
C LEU A 255 10.64 -3.08 -19.14
N VAL A 256 11.11 -3.97 -18.26
CA VAL A 256 11.03 -3.83 -16.81
C VAL A 256 12.38 -3.42 -16.24
N ALA A 257 12.39 -2.47 -15.30
CA ALA A 257 13.59 -2.02 -14.60
C ALA A 257 14.47 -3.16 -14.06
N ARG A 258 15.79 -2.99 -14.17
CA ARG A 258 16.77 -3.97 -13.71
C ARG A 258 17.35 -3.56 -12.35
N GLU A 259 16.76 -4.05 -11.27
CA GLU A 259 17.15 -3.67 -9.91
C GLU A 259 18.43 -4.36 -9.41
N LYS A 260 18.83 -5.47 -10.04
CA LYS A 260 19.99 -6.27 -9.63
C LYS A 260 21.29 -5.67 -10.14
N VAL A 261 21.79 -4.65 -9.42
CA VAL A 261 23.00 -3.89 -9.76
C VAL A 261 23.84 -3.57 -8.52
N ASN A 262 25.11 -3.21 -8.75
CA ASN A 262 25.95 -2.54 -7.76
C ASN A 262 26.40 -1.18 -8.33
N GLN A 263 25.69 -0.12 -7.96
CA GLN A 263 25.87 1.21 -8.53
C GLN A 263 25.67 2.28 -7.45
N ALA A 264 26.41 3.37 -7.56
CA ALA A 264 26.30 4.52 -6.69
C ALA A 264 26.57 5.82 -7.44
N ALA A 265 25.93 6.89 -6.99
CA ALA A 265 26.17 8.24 -7.49
C ALA A 265 26.11 9.26 -6.35
N ALA A 266 26.84 10.35 -6.52
CA ALA A 266 26.92 11.45 -5.56
C ALA A 266 27.03 12.79 -6.29
N VAL A 267 26.50 13.84 -5.66
CA VAL A 267 26.55 15.21 -6.14
C VAL A 267 26.95 16.13 -4.97
N LEU A 268 27.91 17.01 -5.23
CA LEU A 268 28.40 18.05 -4.33
C LEU A 268 27.79 19.39 -4.73
N VAL A 269 26.98 19.95 -3.84
CA VAL A 269 26.34 21.27 -3.98
C VAL A 269 26.94 22.21 -2.95
N MET A 270 27.25 23.43 -3.34
CA MET A 270 27.76 24.44 -2.40
C MET A 270 27.31 25.85 -2.77
N SER A 271 27.47 26.79 -1.86
CA SER A 271 27.30 28.21 -2.16
C SER A 271 28.42 28.70 -3.08
N VAL A 272 28.14 29.70 -3.93
CA VAL A 272 29.16 30.37 -4.75
C VAL A 272 30.31 30.90 -3.88
N GLY A 273 30.01 31.46 -2.70
CA GLY A 273 31.02 31.95 -1.77
C GLY A 273 31.92 30.84 -1.23
N ALA A 274 31.36 29.65 -0.93
CA ALA A 274 32.15 28.49 -0.53
C ALA A 274 32.99 27.94 -1.69
N ALA A 275 32.44 27.89 -2.90
CA ALA A 275 33.15 27.46 -4.11
C ALA A 275 34.38 28.33 -4.40
N GLU A 276 34.25 29.66 -4.28
CA GLU A 276 35.37 30.59 -4.43
C GLU A 276 36.41 30.43 -3.32
N ARG A 277 35.96 30.33 -2.06
CA ARG A 277 36.82 30.17 -0.87
C ARG A 277 37.64 28.88 -0.92
N LEU A 278 37.06 27.79 -1.42
CA LEU A 278 37.69 26.47 -1.51
C LEU A 278 38.45 26.28 -2.84
N GLY A 279 38.46 27.27 -3.72
CA GLY A 279 39.24 27.25 -4.96
C GLY A 279 38.66 26.35 -6.06
N VAL A 280 37.34 26.12 -6.06
CA VAL A 280 36.66 25.35 -7.10
C VAL A 280 36.67 26.13 -8.43
N PRO A 281 37.21 25.58 -9.53
CA PRO A 281 37.24 26.25 -10.82
C PRO A 281 35.83 26.61 -11.33
N ARG A 282 35.63 27.85 -11.80
CA ARG A 282 34.34 28.30 -12.35
C ARG A 282 33.84 27.46 -13.54
N ALA A 283 34.76 26.82 -14.28
CA ALA A 283 34.40 25.91 -15.36
C ALA A 283 33.63 24.66 -14.90
N ASN A 284 33.70 24.33 -13.60
CA ASN A 284 32.99 23.20 -13.00
C ASN A 284 31.61 23.58 -12.45
N TRP A 285 31.22 24.85 -12.54
CA TRP A 285 29.99 25.34 -11.93
C TRP A 285 28.77 25.07 -12.81
N VAL A 286 27.79 24.36 -12.28
CA VAL A 286 26.47 24.13 -12.92
C VAL A 286 25.37 24.59 -11.97
N PHE A 287 24.53 25.49 -12.43
CA PHE A 287 23.45 26.10 -11.67
C PHE A 287 22.14 25.35 -11.90
N LEU A 288 21.31 25.29 -10.85
CA LEU A 288 19.92 24.84 -10.94
C LEU A 288 19.05 26.06 -11.31
N HIS A 289 18.68 26.16 -12.58
CA HIS A 289 17.92 27.28 -13.15
C HIS A 289 16.43 27.21 -12.84
N GLY A 290 15.90 25.99 -12.77
CA GLY A 290 14.49 25.75 -12.51
C GLY A 290 14.30 24.39 -11.89
N HIS A 291 13.27 24.29 -11.06
CA HIS A 291 12.99 23.09 -10.28
C HIS A 291 11.53 23.08 -9.86
N ALA A 292 11.02 21.88 -9.56
CA ALA A 292 9.67 21.67 -9.08
C ALA A 292 9.52 20.29 -8.43
N ASP A 293 8.62 20.16 -7.46
CA ASP A 293 8.30 18.92 -6.79
C ASP A 293 6.78 18.77 -6.67
N THR A 294 6.22 17.70 -7.23
CA THR A 294 4.76 17.45 -7.17
C THR A 294 4.46 16.01 -6.75
N ARG A 295 3.26 15.82 -6.21
CA ARG A 295 2.69 14.52 -5.86
C ARG A 295 1.32 14.38 -6.49
N GLU A 296 1.11 13.24 -7.13
CA GLU A 296 -0.16 12.86 -7.73
C GLU A 296 -1.12 12.32 -6.67
N ARG A 297 -2.42 12.38 -6.95
CA ARG A 297 -3.46 11.74 -6.13
C ARG A 297 -3.20 10.22 -5.98
N PRO A 298 -3.65 9.58 -4.89
CA PRO A 298 -3.62 8.11 -4.74
C PRO A 298 -4.25 7.41 -5.95
N LEU A 299 -3.78 6.20 -6.27
CA LEU A 299 -4.13 5.50 -7.53
C LEU A 299 -5.64 5.47 -7.82
N PHE A 300 -6.47 5.11 -6.83
CA PHE A 300 -7.92 5.02 -7.04
C PHE A 300 -8.64 6.38 -7.06
N GLU A 301 -7.96 7.47 -6.70
CA GLU A 301 -8.50 8.82 -6.69
C GLU A 301 -8.12 9.62 -7.95
N ARG A 302 -7.23 9.12 -8.80
CA ARG A 302 -6.87 9.78 -10.07
C ARG A 302 -8.05 9.75 -11.03
N GLU A 303 -8.43 10.89 -11.59
CA GLU A 303 -9.53 10.96 -12.55
C GLU A 303 -9.24 10.11 -13.80
N ASP A 304 -8.08 10.31 -14.43
CA ASP A 304 -7.62 9.59 -15.62
C ASP A 304 -6.33 8.81 -15.33
N LEU A 305 -6.41 7.48 -15.35
CA LEU A 305 -5.27 6.58 -15.13
C LEU A 305 -4.30 6.52 -16.33
N SER A 306 -4.66 7.08 -17.48
CA SER A 306 -3.81 7.08 -18.67
C SER A 306 -2.80 8.25 -18.72
N ARG A 307 -2.85 9.15 -17.73
CA ARG A 307 -2.08 10.40 -17.68
C ARG A 307 -1.34 10.55 -16.35
N ALA A 308 -0.36 11.45 -16.32
CA ALA A 308 0.33 11.88 -15.11
C ALA A 308 0.42 13.42 -15.06
N PRO A 309 -0.71 14.13 -14.93
CA PRO A 309 -0.75 15.59 -15.01
C PRO A 309 0.13 16.29 -13.96
N ALA A 310 0.29 15.74 -12.75
CA ALA A 310 1.21 16.32 -11.76
C ALA A 310 2.67 16.38 -12.28
N ALA A 311 3.14 15.32 -12.94
CA ALA A 311 4.47 15.27 -13.52
C ALA A 311 4.67 16.32 -14.63
N VAL A 312 3.65 16.54 -15.45
CA VAL A 312 3.65 17.55 -16.52
C VAL A 312 3.74 18.95 -15.93
N LEU A 313 2.91 19.25 -14.92
CA LEU A 313 2.93 20.54 -14.22
C LEU A 313 4.28 20.82 -13.56
N ALA A 314 4.94 19.80 -12.99
CA ALA A 314 6.29 19.94 -12.45
C ALA A 314 7.30 20.34 -13.53
N VAL A 315 7.27 19.69 -14.70
CA VAL A 315 8.18 20.01 -15.81
C VAL A 315 7.92 21.42 -16.34
N GLU A 316 6.66 21.77 -16.59
CA GLU A 316 6.28 23.09 -17.07
C GLU A 316 6.68 24.20 -16.09
N HIS A 317 6.52 23.95 -14.78
CA HIS A 317 6.93 24.89 -13.76
C HIS A 317 8.45 25.07 -13.73
N ALA A 318 9.22 23.99 -13.74
CA ALA A 318 10.67 24.06 -13.74
C ALA A 318 11.22 24.81 -14.97
N LEU A 319 10.67 24.55 -16.16
CA LEU A 319 11.04 25.28 -17.38
C LEU A 319 10.70 26.78 -17.29
N ARG A 320 9.52 27.11 -16.76
CA ARG A 320 9.09 28.50 -16.55
C ARG A 320 9.99 29.25 -15.56
N THR A 321 10.38 28.61 -14.46
CA THR A 321 11.31 29.17 -13.47
C THR A 321 12.69 29.42 -14.06
N ALA A 322 13.15 28.52 -14.93
CA ALA A 322 14.37 28.68 -15.72
C ALA A 322 14.25 29.76 -16.83
N GLY A 323 13.04 30.16 -17.20
CA GLY A 323 12.79 31.14 -18.27
C GLY A 323 13.03 30.58 -19.67
N ILE A 324 12.86 29.27 -19.84
CA ILE A 324 13.05 28.56 -21.11
C ILE A 324 11.83 27.73 -21.47
N THR A 325 11.84 27.13 -22.65
CA THR A 325 10.86 26.16 -23.12
C THR A 325 11.50 24.80 -23.37
N VAL A 326 10.69 23.77 -23.63
CA VAL A 326 11.19 22.44 -24.02
C VAL A 326 12.11 22.51 -25.25
N ALA A 327 11.91 23.47 -26.15
CA ALA A 327 12.71 23.62 -27.37
C ALA A 327 14.17 24.06 -27.10
N ASP A 328 14.42 24.69 -25.94
CA ASP A 328 15.73 25.23 -25.57
C ASP A 328 16.64 24.19 -24.88
N LEU A 329 16.12 22.98 -24.64
CA LEU A 329 16.86 21.90 -23.99
C LEU A 329 17.84 21.22 -24.95
N ASP A 330 19.08 21.04 -24.49
CA ASP A 330 20.16 20.30 -25.17
C ASP A 330 20.25 18.83 -24.72
N SER A 331 19.89 18.56 -23.47
CA SER A 331 19.86 17.19 -22.93
C SER A 331 18.64 16.96 -22.05
N ILE A 332 18.08 15.75 -22.16
CA ILE A 332 16.89 15.34 -21.43
C ILE A 332 17.16 13.96 -20.82
N ASP A 333 16.89 13.81 -19.53
CA ASP A 333 16.71 12.51 -18.90
C ASP A 333 15.33 12.43 -18.24
N LEU A 334 14.48 11.58 -18.80
CA LEU A 334 13.20 11.23 -18.21
C LEU A 334 13.33 9.86 -17.53
N TYR A 335 12.94 9.81 -16.26
CA TYR A 335 12.92 8.57 -15.49
C TYR A 335 12.10 7.47 -16.20
N SER A 336 12.68 6.28 -16.33
CA SER A 336 12.24 5.27 -17.31
C SER A 336 12.16 3.84 -16.77
N CYS A 337 11.66 3.65 -15.54
CA CYS A 337 11.47 2.30 -14.97
C CYS A 337 10.56 1.40 -15.84
N PHE A 338 9.59 2.02 -16.49
CA PHE A 338 8.68 1.44 -17.47
C PHE A 338 8.39 2.50 -18.54
N PRO A 339 7.99 2.10 -19.77
CA PRO A 339 7.67 3.04 -20.86
C PRO A 339 6.67 4.13 -20.48
N ILE A 340 5.59 3.81 -19.76
CA ILE A 340 4.56 4.79 -19.34
C ILE A 340 5.13 5.97 -18.54
N ALA A 341 6.22 5.78 -17.78
CA ALA A 341 6.84 6.88 -17.01
C ALA A 341 7.45 7.96 -17.90
N VAL A 342 7.86 7.59 -19.12
CA VAL A 342 8.38 8.51 -20.14
C VAL A 342 7.23 9.00 -21.02
N PHE A 343 6.37 8.09 -21.48
CA PHE A 343 5.23 8.44 -22.33
C PHE A 343 4.29 9.47 -21.70
N ALA A 344 3.98 9.33 -20.41
CA ALA A 344 3.05 10.25 -19.74
C ALA A 344 3.55 11.69 -19.75
N VAL A 345 4.87 11.89 -19.64
CA VAL A 345 5.51 13.20 -19.72
C VAL A 345 5.57 13.68 -21.18
N CYS A 346 5.93 12.80 -22.12
CA CYS A 346 5.95 13.13 -23.54
C CYS A 346 4.58 13.60 -24.06
N ASP A 347 3.53 12.85 -23.74
CA ASP A 347 2.16 13.16 -24.12
C ASP A 347 1.72 14.53 -23.57
N GLY A 348 2.04 14.82 -22.32
CA GLY A 348 1.63 16.05 -21.65
C GLY A 348 2.36 17.29 -22.16
N LEU A 349 3.63 17.14 -22.53
CA LEU A 349 4.45 18.25 -23.05
C LEU A 349 4.39 18.39 -24.58
N GLY A 350 3.77 17.43 -25.28
CA GLY A 350 3.84 17.35 -26.75
C GLY A 350 5.25 17.04 -27.27
N LEU A 351 6.08 16.39 -26.46
CA LEU A 351 7.44 15.98 -26.83
C LEU A 351 7.38 14.68 -27.63
N ALA A 352 8.06 14.64 -28.78
CA ALA A 352 8.12 13.44 -29.61
C ALA A 352 8.93 12.33 -28.92
N THR A 353 8.48 11.08 -29.01
CA THR A 353 9.15 9.94 -28.37
C THR A 353 10.47 9.56 -29.06
N ASP A 354 10.63 9.98 -30.30
CA ASP A 354 11.82 9.84 -31.15
C ASP A 354 12.60 11.16 -31.28
N ASP A 355 12.43 12.09 -30.33
CA ASP A 355 13.13 13.38 -30.35
C ASP A 355 14.64 13.19 -30.56
N PRO A 356 15.26 13.87 -31.55
CA PRO A 356 16.65 13.63 -31.94
C PRO A 356 17.67 14.00 -30.84
N ARG A 357 17.26 14.77 -29.82
CA ARG A 357 18.09 15.08 -28.64
C ARG A 357 18.23 13.88 -27.70
N GLY A 358 17.31 12.91 -27.81
CA GLY A 358 17.21 11.77 -26.92
C GLY A 358 16.48 12.11 -25.62
N LEU A 359 15.86 11.09 -25.01
CA LEU A 359 15.07 11.21 -23.78
C LEU A 359 15.80 10.64 -22.54
N THR A 360 17.06 10.24 -22.71
CA THR A 360 17.92 9.79 -21.62
C THR A 360 19.37 10.18 -21.85
N VAL A 361 20.06 10.43 -20.76
CA VAL A 361 21.50 10.63 -20.71
C VAL A 361 22.24 9.41 -20.12
N THR A 362 21.54 8.53 -19.41
CA THR A 362 22.13 7.34 -18.76
C THR A 362 21.92 6.05 -19.57
N GLY A 363 20.78 5.94 -20.27
CA GLY A 363 20.32 4.73 -20.91
C GLY A 363 19.15 4.04 -20.23
N GLY A 364 18.60 4.60 -19.14
CA GLY A 364 17.35 4.15 -18.51
C GLY A 364 17.40 2.86 -17.70
N LEU A 365 16.47 2.71 -16.76
CA LEU A 365 16.56 1.70 -15.69
C LEU A 365 16.58 0.22 -16.16
N PRO A 366 15.90 -0.20 -17.25
CA PRO A 366 16.01 -1.58 -17.73
C PRO A 366 17.41 -1.94 -18.22
N PHE A 367 18.19 -0.96 -18.70
CA PHE A 367 19.45 -1.19 -19.42
C PHE A 367 20.66 -0.65 -18.67
N PHE A 368 20.64 0.64 -18.29
CA PHE A 368 21.61 1.23 -17.39
C PHE A 368 21.64 0.50 -16.04
N GLY A 369 20.49 0.03 -15.57
CA GLY A 369 20.32 -0.49 -14.23
C GLY A 369 19.52 0.47 -13.36
N GLY A 370 18.70 -0.08 -12.47
CA GLY A 370 17.92 0.69 -11.51
C GLY A 370 18.50 0.48 -10.12
N PRO A 371 19.44 1.33 -9.65
CA PRO A 371 19.91 1.29 -8.27
C PRO A 371 18.82 1.83 -7.34
N GLY A 372 17.72 1.09 -7.27
CA GLY A 372 16.56 1.36 -6.44
C GLY A 372 16.07 2.78 -6.57
N ASN A 373 16.14 3.52 -5.48
CA ASN A 373 15.68 4.91 -5.40
C ASN A 373 16.67 5.93 -5.98
N ASN A 374 17.88 5.52 -6.39
CA ASN A 374 18.99 6.44 -6.70
C ASN A 374 19.28 6.65 -8.20
N TYR A 375 18.48 6.08 -9.12
CA TYR A 375 18.73 6.22 -10.56
C TYR A 375 18.95 7.68 -10.99
N SER A 376 18.08 8.61 -10.57
CA SER A 376 18.14 10.00 -11.03
C SER A 376 19.39 10.75 -10.57
N MET A 377 20.13 10.28 -9.55
CA MET A 377 21.42 10.87 -9.19
C MET A 377 22.46 10.65 -10.29
N HIS A 378 22.42 9.48 -10.96
CA HIS A 378 23.24 9.21 -12.14
C HIS A 378 22.87 10.12 -13.31
N ALA A 379 21.56 10.35 -13.52
CA ALA A 379 21.08 11.28 -14.54
C ALA A 379 21.54 12.72 -14.30
N ILE A 380 21.53 13.19 -13.04
CA ILE A 380 22.09 14.49 -12.66
C ILE A 380 23.59 14.54 -12.95
N ALA A 381 24.34 13.50 -12.57
CA ALA A 381 25.79 13.45 -12.80
C ALA A 381 26.17 13.51 -14.29
N GLU A 382 25.48 12.73 -15.13
CA GLU A 382 25.66 12.77 -16.59
C GLU A 382 25.26 14.11 -17.20
N THR A 383 24.17 14.71 -16.72
CA THR A 383 23.70 16.03 -17.19
C THR A 383 24.73 17.11 -16.86
N VAL A 384 25.27 17.13 -15.64
CA VAL A 384 26.33 18.05 -15.21
C VAL A 384 27.56 17.91 -16.12
N SER A 385 28.02 16.68 -16.37
CA SER A 385 29.16 16.40 -17.25
C SER A 385 28.94 16.93 -18.67
N ARG A 386 27.77 16.66 -19.26
CA ARG A 386 27.41 17.11 -20.62
C ARG A 386 27.34 18.63 -20.73
N LEU A 387 26.78 19.31 -19.73
CA LEU A 387 26.65 20.77 -19.73
C LEU A 387 28.00 21.50 -19.58
N ARG A 388 28.97 20.90 -18.89
CA ARG A 388 30.33 21.43 -18.84
C ARG A 388 31.06 21.30 -20.17
N GLN A 389 30.75 20.26 -20.96
CA GLN A 389 31.28 20.09 -22.31
C GLN A 389 30.59 21.00 -23.34
N ARG A 390 29.39 21.49 -23.04
CA ARG A 390 28.64 22.44 -23.88
C ARG A 390 28.14 23.63 -23.04
N PRO A 391 29.03 24.57 -22.66
CA PRO A 391 28.66 25.68 -21.81
C PRO A 391 27.55 26.55 -22.43
N GLY A 392 26.63 27.02 -21.60
CA GLY A 392 25.47 27.80 -22.02
C GLY A 392 24.21 26.98 -22.35
N GLY A 393 24.34 25.68 -22.56
CA GLY A 393 23.21 24.79 -22.82
C GLY A 393 22.33 24.52 -21.60
N TYR A 394 21.18 23.88 -21.82
CA TYR A 394 20.22 23.50 -20.76
C TYR A 394 19.96 21.99 -20.74
N GLY A 395 20.03 21.40 -19.54
CA GLY A 395 19.76 19.98 -19.32
C GLY A 395 18.59 19.79 -18.36
N LEU A 396 17.64 18.93 -18.72
CA LEU A 396 16.50 18.58 -17.87
C LEU A 396 16.67 17.17 -17.28
N VAL A 397 16.44 17.04 -15.98
CA VAL A 397 16.28 15.76 -15.29
C VAL A 397 14.89 15.69 -14.67
N GLY A 398 14.10 14.73 -15.11
CA GLY A 398 12.80 14.37 -14.51
C GLY A 398 12.92 13.08 -13.72
N ALA A 399 12.64 13.13 -12.43
CA ALA A 399 12.80 12.03 -11.48
C ALA A 399 11.45 11.57 -10.94
N ASN A 400 11.11 10.30 -11.13
CA ASN A 400 9.80 9.74 -10.77
C ASN A 400 9.90 8.79 -9.56
N GLY A 401 8.93 8.90 -8.65
CA GLY A 401 8.80 8.07 -7.46
C GLY A 401 7.43 7.42 -7.30
N GLY A 402 7.41 6.21 -6.73
CA GLY A 402 6.19 5.44 -6.56
C GLY A 402 5.63 4.96 -7.90
N MET A 403 4.32 5.10 -8.11
CA MET A 403 3.58 4.63 -9.28
C MET A 403 3.05 5.84 -10.04
N LEU A 404 3.97 6.61 -10.64
CA LEU A 404 3.71 7.98 -11.12
C LEU A 404 3.16 8.88 -10.01
N SER A 405 3.61 8.63 -8.77
CA SER A 405 3.02 9.23 -7.57
C SER A 405 3.71 10.51 -7.16
N LYS A 406 5.00 10.64 -7.48
CA LYS A 406 5.84 11.79 -7.12
C LYS A 406 6.73 12.11 -8.31
N TYR A 407 6.87 13.39 -8.63
CA TYR A 407 7.72 13.83 -9.73
C TYR A 407 8.51 15.07 -9.33
N SER A 408 9.83 14.96 -9.41
CA SER A 408 10.78 16.02 -9.09
C SER A 408 11.57 16.38 -10.34
N VAL A 409 11.73 17.67 -10.62
CA VAL A 409 12.37 18.15 -11.85
C VAL A 409 13.50 19.12 -11.54
N GLY A 410 14.59 19.02 -12.29
CA GLY A 410 15.68 20.00 -12.29
C GLY A 410 16.07 20.41 -13.70
N VAL A 411 16.24 21.70 -13.93
CA VAL A 411 16.78 22.30 -15.15
C VAL A 411 18.14 22.91 -14.81
N TYR A 412 19.19 22.41 -15.45
CA TYR A 412 20.58 22.70 -15.14
C TYR A 412 21.25 23.46 -16.29
N SER A 413 22.14 24.41 -15.98
CA SER A 413 22.99 25.08 -16.98
C SER A 413 24.27 25.64 -16.34
N THR A 414 25.35 25.76 -17.11
CA THR A 414 26.57 26.49 -16.69
C THR A 414 26.40 28.01 -16.74
N THR A 415 25.32 28.51 -17.35
CA THR A 415 25.00 29.94 -17.34
C THR A 415 24.75 30.40 -15.90
N PRO A 416 25.47 31.42 -15.39
CA PRO A 416 25.27 31.89 -14.03
C PRO A 416 23.88 32.50 -13.80
N VAL A 417 23.23 32.12 -12.71
CA VAL A 417 21.94 32.69 -12.27
C VAL A 417 21.85 32.65 -10.74
N ASN A 418 21.24 33.67 -10.14
CA ASN A 418 20.90 33.65 -8.72
C ASN A 418 19.76 32.66 -8.45
N TRP A 419 19.70 32.13 -7.22
CA TRP A 419 18.62 31.24 -6.79
C TRP A 419 17.23 31.87 -7.01
N ARG A 420 16.29 31.05 -7.48
CA ARG A 420 14.87 31.39 -7.58
C ARG A 420 14.07 30.31 -6.86
N ALA A 421 13.23 30.73 -5.91
CA ALA A 421 12.27 29.82 -5.29
C ALA A 421 11.21 29.41 -6.31
N ASP A 422 10.75 28.15 -6.25
CA ASP A 422 9.63 27.63 -7.01
C ASP A 422 8.30 27.90 -6.29
N THR A 423 7.18 27.54 -6.94
CA THR A 423 5.82 27.63 -6.38
C THR A 423 5.14 26.27 -6.32
N SER A 424 5.89 25.19 -6.09
CA SER A 424 5.37 23.81 -6.05
C SER A 424 4.26 23.62 -5.04
N ALA A 425 4.29 24.34 -3.90
CA ALA A 425 3.23 24.28 -2.90
C ALA A 425 1.86 24.75 -3.43
N GLU A 426 1.85 25.76 -4.31
CA GLU A 426 0.62 26.26 -4.94
C GLU A 426 0.09 25.25 -5.97
N ILE A 427 0.99 24.66 -6.77
CA ILE A 427 0.68 23.60 -7.73
C ILE A 427 0.13 22.36 -7.00
N GLN A 428 0.72 21.99 -5.86
CA GLN A 428 0.26 20.87 -5.06
C GLN A 428 -1.15 21.11 -4.49
N ALA A 429 -1.43 22.32 -4.02
CA ALA A 429 -2.77 22.66 -3.53
C ALA A 429 -3.83 22.57 -4.64
N GLU A 430 -3.48 22.91 -5.89
CA GLU A 430 -4.34 22.69 -7.06
C GLU A 430 -4.58 21.19 -7.29
N ILE A 431 -3.51 20.37 -7.34
CA ILE A 431 -3.59 18.92 -7.54
C ILE A 431 -4.47 18.26 -6.46
N ASP A 432 -4.29 18.67 -5.20
CA ASP A 432 -5.04 18.14 -4.06
C ASP A 432 -6.53 18.52 -4.12
N SER A 433 -6.91 19.53 -4.91
CA SER A 433 -8.29 19.96 -5.10
C SER A 433 -9.03 19.26 -6.24
N TRP A 434 -8.33 18.48 -7.07
CA TRP A 434 -8.92 17.81 -8.23
C TRP A 434 -10.02 16.81 -7.83
N PRO A 435 -11.04 16.64 -8.68
CA PRO A 435 -12.10 15.69 -8.42
C PRO A 435 -11.55 14.25 -8.41
N ALA A 436 -12.01 13.46 -7.43
CA ALA A 436 -11.73 12.05 -7.37
C ALA A 436 -12.99 11.25 -7.75
N PRO A 437 -12.85 10.14 -8.48
CA PRO A 437 -13.97 9.24 -8.65
C PRO A 437 -14.38 8.63 -7.30
N GLY A 438 -15.68 8.41 -7.12
CA GLY A 438 -16.16 7.68 -5.94
C GLY A 438 -15.58 6.26 -5.91
N HIS A 439 -15.40 5.71 -4.72
CA HIS A 439 -14.73 4.42 -4.51
C HIS A 439 -15.69 3.37 -3.92
N ALA A 440 -15.60 2.14 -4.41
CA ALA A 440 -16.39 0.99 -3.97
C ALA A 440 -15.48 -0.15 -3.50
N PRO A 441 -15.07 -0.17 -2.21
CA PRO A 441 -14.26 -1.26 -1.65
C PRO A 441 -14.95 -2.63 -1.76
N GLN A 442 -16.28 -2.63 -1.69
CA GLN A 442 -17.14 -3.78 -1.91
C GLN A 442 -17.93 -3.54 -3.19
N ALA A 443 -17.56 -4.24 -4.26
CA ALA A 443 -18.18 -4.12 -5.57
C ALA A 443 -19.06 -5.35 -5.86
N ASP A 444 -20.37 -5.12 -6.04
CA ASP A 444 -21.34 -6.15 -6.39
C ASP A 444 -22.21 -5.66 -7.56
N GLY A 445 -22.25 -6.43 -8.64
CA GLY A 445 -23.08 -6.16 -9.82
C GLY A 445 -22.28 -5.94 -11.11
N TRP A 446 -22.97 -5.45 -12.13
CA TRP A 446 -22.38 -5.18 -13.44
C TRP A 446 -21.47 -3.95 -13.42
N ALA A 447 -20.40 -4.04 -14.19
CA ALA A 447 -19.35 -3.04 -14.26
C ALA A 447 -18.71 -2.97 -15.65
N THR A 448 -17.99 -1.88 -15.91
CA THR A 448 -17.15 -1.70 -17.10
C THR A 448 -15.67 -1.70 -16.72
N ILE A 449 -14.82 -2.38 -17.49
CA ILE A 449 -13.37 -2.36 -17.30
C ILE A 449 -12.83 -0.96 -17.63
N GLU A 450 -12.12 -0.32 -16.69
CA GLU A 450 -11.44 0.96 -16.88
C GLU A 450 -9.96 0.74 -17.23
N THR A 451 -9.30 -0.20 -16.56
CA THR A 451 -7.99 -0.71 -16.93
C THR A 451 -7.74 -2.07 -16.27
N TYR A 452 -6.67 -2.75 -16.64
CA TYR A 452 -6.35 -4.08 -16.18
C TYR A 452 -4.87 -4.41 -16.34
N THR A 453 -4.47 -5.52 -15.73
CA THR A 453 -3.22 -6.20 -16.05
C THR A 453 -3.34 -7.70 -15.77
N VAL A 454 -2.48 -8.51 -16.40
CA VAL A 454 -2.36 -9.95 -16.17
C VAL A 454 -0.93 -10.28 -15.79
N LYS A 455 -0.73 -10.84 -14.60
CA LYS A 455 0.58 -11.27 -14.10
C LYS A 455 0.88 -12.69 -14.57
N TYR A 456 2.13 -12.94 -14.93
CA TYR A 456 2.61 -14.24 -15.38
C TYR A 456 3.57 -14.85 -14.34
N GLY A 457 3.08 -15.86 -13.63
CA GLY A 457 3.88 -16.64 -12.68
C GLY A 457 4.91 -17.51 -13.38
N ARG A 458 6.04 -17.80 -12.70
CA ARG A 458 7.06 -18.73 -13.21
C ARG A 458 6.57 -20.18 -13.33
N ASP A 459 5.51 -20.51 -12.61
CA ASP A 459 4.82 -21.80 -12.64
C ASP A 459 3.77 -21.87 -13.77
N GLY A 460 3.69 -20.85 -14.62
CA GLY A 460 2.71 -20.75 -15.72
C GLY A 460 1.35 -20.21 -15.28
N LYS A 461 1.11 -19.99 -13.98
CA LYS A 461 -0.17 -19.44 -13.51
C LYS A 461 -0.32 -17.99 -13.93
N ARG A 462 -1.54 -17.62 -14.31
CA ARG A 462 -1.92 -16.25 -14.65
C ARG A 462 -2.85 -15.69 -13.59
N THR A 463 -2.72 -14.41 -13.29
CA THR A 463 -3.63 -13.73 -12.36
C THR A 463 -3.92 -12.33 -12.88
N ALA A 464 -5.19 -12.01 -13.04
CA ALA A 464 -5.65 -10.71 -13.48
C ALA A 464 -5.88 -9.77 -12.31
N VAL A 465 -5.58 -8.50 -12.52
CA VAL A 465 -6.12 -7.40 -11.71
C VAL A 465 -6.91 -6.49 -12.64
N VAL A 466 -8.16 -6.23 -12.29
CA VAL A 466 -9.07 -5.36 -13.05
C VAL A 466 -9.44 -4.18 -12.18
N VAL A 467 -9.30 -2.97 -12.74
CA VAL A 467 -9.90 -1.76 -12.20
C VAL A 467 -11.14 -1.47 -13.04
N GLY A 468 -12.30 -1.36 -12.39
CA GLY A 468 -13.58 -1.21 -13.06
C GLY A 468 -14.45 -0.12 -12.45
N ARG A 469 -15.51 0.23 -13.18
CA ARG A 469 -16.56 1.18 -12.78
C ARG A 469 -17.90 0.46 -12.67
N LEU A 470 -18.54 0.54 -11.51
CA LEU A 470 -19.88 -0.01 -11.32
C LEU A 470 -20.89 0.73 -12.20
N GLU A 471 -21.77 -0.01 -12.88
CA GLU A 471 -22.84 0.60 -13.70
C GLU A 471 -23.89 1.32 -12.83
N ALA A 472 -24.04 0.88 -11.57
CA ALA A 472 -25.05 1.41 -10.66
C ALA A 472 -24.80 2.87 -10.25
N ASP A 473 -23.53 3.27 -10.09
CA ASP A 473 -23.16 4.56 -9.49
C ASP A 473 -21.84 5.15 -9.99
N GLY A 474 -21.15 4.49 -10.94
CA GLY A 474 -19.90 4.96 -11.52
C GLY A 474 -18.69 4.90 -10.58
N ARG A 475 -18.82 4.30 -9.38
CA ARG A 475 -17.70 4.18 -8.44
C ARG A 475 -16.66 3.18 -8.93
N ARG A 476 -15.39 3.48 -8.66
CA ARG A 476 -14.23 2.67 -9.01
C ARG A 476 -13.98 1.59 -7.98
N PHE A 477 -13.65 0.39 -8.44
CA PHE A 477 -13.21 -0.73 -7.62
C PHE A 477 -12.01 -1.43 -8.25
N VAL A 478 -11.31 -2.22 -7.45
CA VAL A 478 -10.34 -3.21 -7.92
C VAL A 478 -10.85 -4.62 -7.63
N ALA A 479 -10.59 -5.55 -8.54
CA ALA A 479 -10.94 -6.96 -8.40
C ALA A 479 -9.87 -7.86 -9.02
N THR A 480 -9.82 -9.12 -8.58
CA THR A 480 -8.98 -10.17 -9.18
C THR A 480 -9.85 -11.31 -9.71
N ASN A 481 -9.33 -12.13 -10.62
CA ASN A 481 -10.04 -13.31 -11.11
C ASN A 481 -10.03 -14.48 -10.10
N HIS A 482 -10.89 -15.48 -10.31
CA HIS A 482 -10.69 -16.80 -9.73
C HIS A 482 -9.53 -17.52 -10.44
N SER A 483 -8.78 -18.37 -9.73
CA SER A 483 -7.60 -19.05 -10.30
C SER A 483 -7.89 -19.97 -11.49
N GLU A 484 -9.14 -20.39 -11.66
CA GLU A 484 -9.61 -21.26 -12.75
C GLU A 484 -10.38 -20.49 -13.84
N ASP A 485 -10.42 -19.15 -13.76
CA ASP A 485 -11.16 -18.33 -14.73
C ASP A 485 -10.30 -17.99 -15.96
N GLU A 486 -10.02 -19.00 -16.78
CA GLU A 486 -9.27 -18.84 -18.03
C GLU A 486 -10.03 -17.99 -19.06
N GLU A 487 -11.37 -17.98 -19.01
CA GLU A 487 -12.21 -17.17 -19.91
C GLU A 487 -11.94 -15.67 -19.76
N LEU A 488 -11.94 -15.18 -18.50
CA LEU A 488 -11.61 -13.78 -18.24
C LEU A 488 -10.15 -13.49 -18.61
N LEU A 489 -9.22 -14.37 -18.26
CA LEU A 489 -7.79 -14.18 -18.56
C LEU A 489 -7.55 -14.04 -20.07
N ASP A 490 -8.12 -14.94 -20.86
CA ASP A 490 -7.98 -14.94 -22.32
C ASP A 490 -8.66 -13.70 -22.94
N ARG A 491 -9.80 -13.27 -22.40
CA ARG A 491 -10.46 -12.02 -22.80
C ARG A 491 -9.60 -10.79 -22.52
N LEU A 492 -8.92 -10.74 -21.38
CA LEU A 492 -8.07 -9.59 -21.02
C LEU A 492 -6.83 -9.49 -21.91
N VAL A 493 -6.29 -10.61 -22.40
CA VAL A 493 -5.09 -10.60 -23.25
C VAL A 493 -5.39 -10.61 -24.76
N THR A 494 -6.67 -10.57 -25.14
CA THR A 494 -7.13 -10.61 -26.54
C THR A 494 -7.94 -9.36 -26.90
N GLY A 495 -7.63 -8.73 -28.04
CA GLY A 495 -8.38 -7.57 -28.53
C GLY A 495 -8.27 -6.35 -27.61
N GLU A 496 -9.40 -5.67 -27.38
CA GLU A 496 -9.51 -4.53 -26.46
C GLU A 496 -10.53 -4.84 -25.36
N PRO A 497 -10.10 -5.17 -24.13
CA PRO A 497 -11.02 -5.41 -23.02
C PRO A 497 -11.47 -4.13 -22.31
N ILE A 498 -10.76 -3.00 -22.42
CA ILE A 498 -11.15 -1.76 -21.75
C ILE A 498 -12.45 -1.22 -22.38
N GLY A 499 -13.36 -0.76 -21.55
CA GLY A 499 -14.70 -0.33 -21.97
C GLY A 499 -15.70 -1.49 -22.13
N THR A 500 -15.27 -2.75 -21.95
CA THR A 500 -16.17 -3.91 -22.03
C THR A 500 -16.78 -4.26 -20.67
N ARG A 501 -17.93 -4.94 -20.71
CA ARG A 501 -18.73 -5.26 -19.52
C ARG A 501 -18.21 -6.51 -18.79
N VAL A 502 -18.21 -6.47 -17.46
CA VAL A 502 -17.85 -7.56 -16.54
C VAL A 502 -18.80 -7.59 -15.34
N TYR A 503 -18.83 -8.69 -14.60
CA TYR A 503 -19.60 -8.83 -13.37
C TYR A 503 -18.66 -8.90 -12.16
N ALA A 504 -18.88 -8.04 -11.18
CA ALA A 504 -18.12 -8.00 -9.93
C ALA A 504 -18.95 -8.59 -8.77
N ARG A 505 -18.28 -9.28 -7.85
CA ARG A 505 -18.86 -9.74 -6.59
C ARG A 505 -17.83 -9.55 -5.49
N SER A 506 -18.23 -8.91 -4.40
CA SER A 506 -17.36 -8.72 -3.24
C SER A 506 -17.34 -9.97 -2.38
N PHE A 507 -16.24 -10.23 -1.67
CA PHE A 507 -16.10 -11.29 -0.68
C PHE A 507 -15.29 -10.77 0.51
N GLY A 508 -15.23 -11.54 1.59
CA GLY A 508 -14.39 -11.21 2.75
C GLY A 508 -12.89 -11.08 2.43
N PHE A 509 -12.45 -11.76 1.37
CA PHE A 509 -11.07 -11.75 0.87
C PHE A 509 -10.85 -10.81 -0.34
N GLY A 510 -11.75 -9.85 -0.56
CA GLY A 510 -11.73 -8.91 -1.66
C GLY A 510 -12.70 -9.25 -2.80
N ASN A 511 -12.82 -8.34 -3.75
CA ASN A 511 -13.66 -8.44 -4.93
C ASN A 511 -13.13 -9.47 -5.93
N ARG A 512 -14.06 -10.16 -6.58
CA ARG A 512 -13.80 -11.01 -7.73
C ARG A 512 -14.55 -10.48 -8.93
N VAL A 513 -14.02 -10.76 -10.10
CA VAL A 513 -14.58 -10.34 -11.37
C VAL A 513 -14.61 -11.52 -12.35
N THR A 514 -15.67 -11.58 -13.15
CA THR A 514 -15.89 -12.56 -14.22
C THR A 514 -16.50 -11.87 -15.44
N THR A 515 -16.58 -12.58 -16.56
CA THR A 515 -17.22 -12.08 -17.79
C THR A 515 -18.73 -11.93 -17.66
N THR A 516 -19.38 -12.80 -16.88
CA THR A 516 -20.84 -12.82 -16.64
C THR A 516 -21.20 -13.18 -15.20
N ALA A 517 -22.46 -12.93 -14.81
CA ALA A 517 -22.98 -13.32 -13.50
C ALA A 517 -23.08 -14.86 -13.36
N GLU A 518 -23.45 -15.54 -14.44
CA GLU A 518 -23.54 -17.01 -14.48
C GLU A 518 -22.17 -17.64 -14.24
N ARG A 519 -21.12 -17.09 -14.87
CA ARG A 519 -19.74 -17.53 -14.64
C ARG A 519 -19.28 -17.28 -13.21
N MET A 520 -19.73 -16.17 -12.60
CA MET A 520 -19.48 -15.90 -11.17
C MET A 520 -20.13 -16.97 -10.28
N ASP A 521 -21.34 -17.42 -10.59
CA ASP A 521 -22.01 -18.49 -9.85
C ASP A 521 -21.41 -19.88 -10.11
N GLU A 522 -20.86 -20.14 -11.29
CA GLU A 522 -20.13 -21.39 -11.54
C GLU A 522 -18.84 -21.48 -10.71
N LEU A 523 -18.06 -20.39 -10.67
CA LEU A 523 -16.77 -20.32 -9.98
C LEU A 523 -16.93 -20.12 -8.46
N PHE A 524 -17.96 -19.39 -8.06
CA PHE A 524 -18.29 -19.10 -6.66
C PHE A 524 -19.76 -19.43 -6.41
N PRO A 525 -20.11 -20.72 -6.35
CA PRO A 525 -21.49 -21.15 -6.21
C PRO A 525 -22.13 -20.54 -4.96
N PRO A 526 -23.33 -19.96 -5.09
CA PRO A 526 -24.06 -19.46 -3.93
C PRO A 526 -24.27 -20.62 -2.96
N ARG A 527 -23.82 -20.42 -1.73
CA ARG A 527 -23.94 -21.45 -0.70
C ARG A 527 -25.37 -21.45 -0.16
N PRO A 528 -26.03 -22.62 -0.06
CA PRO A 528 -27.31 -22.69 0.63
C PRO A 528 -27.11 -22.32 2.11
N LYS A 529 -28.01 -21.53 2.65
CA LYS A 529 -28.01 -21.11 4.06
C LYS A 529 -28.55 -22.24 4.95
N VAL A 530 -27.82 -23.35 4.99
CA VAL A 530 -28.17 -24.55 5.76
C VAL A 530 -26.94 -25.04 6.53
N LEU A 531 -27.17 -25.67 7.69
CA LEU A 531 -26.08 -26.23 8.49
C LEU A 531 -25.45 -27.42 7.75
N ARG A 532 -24.10 -27.46 7.71
CA ARG A 532 -23.35 -28.63 7.24
C ARG A 532 -23.42 -29.76 8.25
N GLU A 533 -23.23 -30.99 7.76
CA GLU A 533 -23.09 -32.18 8.62
C GLU A 533 -21.86 -32.09 9.55
N ARG A 534 -20.77 -31.50 9.05
CA ARG A 534 -19.51 -31.32 9.78
C ARG A 534 -18.82 -30.02 9.39
N TYR A 535 -18.19 -29.42 10.39
CA TYR A 535 -17.26 -28.29 10.29
C TYR A 535 -15.93 -28.72 10.92
N GLU A 536 -14.84 -28.07 10.55
CA GLU A 536 -13.49 -28.43 10.99
C GLU A 536 -13.10 -27.74 12.30
N PHE A 537 -13.49 -26.47 12.48
CA PHE A 537 -13.06 -25.61 13.59
C PHE A 537 -14.19 -25.19 14.53
N VAL A 538 -15.42 -25.55 14.19
CA VAL A 538 -16.62 -25.23 14.98
C VAL A 538 -17.45 -26.50 15.14
N GLU A 539 -18.02 -26.72 16.31
CA GLU A 539 -19.01 -27.77 16.53
C GLU A 539 -20.40 -27.13 16.63
N VAL A 540 -21.39 -27.76 16.01
CA VAL A 540 -22.79 -27.35 16.12
C VAL A 540 -23.63 -28.47 16.72
N ARG A 541 -24.53 -28.12 17.63
CA ARG A 541 -25.52 -29.04 18.18
C ARG A 541 -26.89 -28.37 18.18
N ARG A 542 -27.86 -29.04 17.58
CA ARG A 542 -29.27 -28.63 17.65
C ARG A 542 -29.96 -29.32 18.81
N ASP A 543 -30.69 -28.56 19.61
CA ASP A 543 -31.54 -29.04 20.70
C ASP A 543 -32.90 -28.33 20.63
N GLY A 544 -33.86 -28.97 19.97
CA GLY A 544 -35.15 -28.35 19.63
C GLY A 544 -34.95 -27.08 18.79
N HIS A 545 -35.36 -25.94 19.36
CA HIS A 545 -35.25 -24.60 18.77
C HIS A 545 -33.94 -23.86 19.13
N VAL A 546 -33.03 -24.52 19.86
CA VAL A 546 -31.73 -23.95 20.25
C VAL A 546 -30.61 -24.50 19.36
N LEU A 547 -29.76 -23.61 18.87
CA LEU A 547 -28.49 -23.94 18.21
C LEU A 547 -27.32 -23.63 19.14
N GLU A 548 -26.59 -24.65 19.56
CA GLU A 548 -25.31 -24.49 20.25
C GLU A 548 -24.18 -24.48 19.23
N ILE A 549 -23.29 -23.50 19.35
CA ILE A 549 -22.15 -23.26 18.49
C ILE A 549 -20.91 -23.21 19.39
N THR A 550 -19.96 -24.11 19.18
CA THR A 550 -18.73 -24.21 19.97
C THR A 550 -17.52 -23.95 19.08
N ILE A 551 -16.77 -22.88 19.33
CA ILE A 551 -15.47 -22.66 18.69
C ILE A 551 -14.51 -23.74 19.19
N ASN A 552 -14.05 -24.63 18.32
CA ASN A 552 -13.29 -25.81 18.69
C ASN A 552 -11.82 -25.71 18.25
N ARG A 553 -11.09 -24.79 18.87
CA ARG A 553 -9.63 -24.64 18.72
C ARG A 553 -8.95 -24.46 20.10
N PRO A 554 -9.18 -25.36 21.07
CA PRO A 554 -8.78 -25.15 22.46
C PRO A 554 -7.25 -25.03 22.64
N GLU A 555 -6.47 -25.69 21.78
CA GLU A 555 -5.01 -25.61 21.74
C GLU A 555 -4.51 -24.19 21.38
N SER A 556 -5.32 -23.45 20.62
CA SER A 556 -5.08 -22.05 20.23
C SER A 556 -5.92 -21.06 21.05
N ARG A 557 -6.46 -21.50 22.20
CA ARG A 557 -7.38 -20.72 23.07
C ARG A 557 -8.59 -20.17 22.31
N ASN A 558 -9.11 -20.94 21.35
CA ASN A 558 -10.27 -20.58 20.53
C ASN A 558 -10.10 -19.24 19.80
N SER A 559 -8.86 -18.86 19.47
CA SER A 559 -8.59 -17.75 18.56
C SER A 559 -9.17 -18.05 17.17
N LEU A 560 -9.49 -17.03 16.38
CA LEU A 560 -10.05 -17.20 15.05
C LEU A 560 -9.05 -16.79 13.97
N HIS A 561 -8.60 -17.78 13.21
CA HIS A 561 -8.01 -17.59 11.90
C HIS A 561 -9.11 -17.52 10.81
N PRO A 562 -8.78 -17.16 9.56
CA PRO A 562 -9.81 -16.93 8.54
C PRO A 562 -10.76 -18.10 8.22
N PRO A 563 -10.30 -19.38 8.15
CA PRO A 563 -11.22 -20.52 7.97
C PRO A 563 -12.26 -20.65 9.09
N ALA A 564 -11.86 -20.50 10.35
CA ALA A 564 -12.80 -20.55 11.48
C ALA A 564 -13.80 -19.38 11.47
N ASN A 565 -13.37 -18.18 11.03
CA ASN A 565 -14.30 -17.08 10.82
C ASN A 565 -15.34 -17.41 9.74
N GLN A 566 -14.90 -18.05 8.65
CA GLN A 566 -15.78 -18.43 7.54
C GLN A 566 -16.81 -19.49 7.96
N GLU A 567 -16.42 -20.48 8.76
CA GLU A 567 -17.36 -21.48 9.28
C GLU A 567 -18.42 -20.84 10.19
N LEU A 568 -18.02 -19.93 11.09
CA LEU A 568 -18.97 -19.21 11.94
C LEU A 568 -19.94 -18.35 11.11
N ASP A 569 -19.46 -17.70 10.05
CA ASP A 569 -20.30 -16.94 9.13
C ASP A 569 -21.36 -17.80 8.43
N GLU A 570 -20.96 -18.98 7.96
CA GLU A 570 -21.88 -19.96 7.37
C GLU A 570 -22.91 -20.47 8.37
N ILE A 571 -22.47 -20.77 9.60
CA ILE A 571 -23.35 -21.25 10.68
C ILE A 571 -24.37 -20.18 11.04
N PHE A 572 -23.95 -18.91 11.15
CA PHE A 572 -24.89 -17.83 11.44
C PHE A 572 -25.82 -17.54 10.25
N ASP A 573 -25.34 -17.62 9.01
CA ASP A 573 -26.21 -17.54 7.82
C ASP A 573 -27.30 -18.61 7.84
N ALA A 574 -26.95 -19.86 8.15
CA ALA A 574 -27.89 -20.95 8.30
C ALA A 574 -28.83 -20.75 9.49
N TYR A 575 -28.30 -20.32 10.63
CA TYR A 575 -29.08 -20.01 11.82
C TYR A 575 -30.15 -18.97 11.50
N PHE A 576 -29.78 -17.81 10.95
CA PHE A 576 -30.73 -16.74 10.66
C PHE A 576 -31.73 -17.09 9.55
N ALA A 577 -31.44 -18.08 8.70
CA ALA A 577 -32.34 -18.55 7.65
C ALA A 577 -33.31 -19.68 8.07
N ASP A 578 -33.00 -20.45 9.12
CA ASP A 578 -33.85 -21.56 9.59
C ASP A 578 -34.92 -21.06 10.58
N ASP A 579 -36.19 -21.05 10.18
CA ASP A 579 -37.33 -20.65 11.02
C ASP A 579 -37.58 -21.60 12.21
N GLU A 580 -37.01 -22.80 12.21
CA GLU A 580 -37.12 -23.73 13.33
C GLU A 580 -36.05 -23.49 14.41
N LEU A 581 -35.08 -22.61 14.18
CA LEU A 581 -34.08 -22.20 15.17
C LEU A 581 -34.40 -20.80 15.69
N TRP A 582 -34.60 -20.67 17.00
CA TRP A 582 -35.07 -19.44 17.64
C TRP A 582 -34.01 -18.77 18.51
N VAL A 583 -33.09 -19.54 19.11
CA VAL A 583 -32.00 -19.02 19.96
C VAL A 583 -30.69 -19.69 19.60
N ALA A 584 -29.60 -18.93 19.48
CA ALA A 584 -28.25 -19.46 19.36
C ALA A 584 -27.45 -19.23 20.64
N ILE A 585 -26.62 -20.19 21.02
CA ILE A 585 -25.63 -20.08 22.10
C ILE A 585 -24.24 -20.29 21.50
N LEU A 586 -23.35 -19.32 21.66
CA LEU A 586 -21.96 -19.40 21.25
C LEU A 586 -21.06 -19.62 22.48
N THR A 587 -20.14 -20.57 22.42
CA THR A 587 -19.14 -20.86 23.47
C THR A 587 -17.79 -21.24 22.86
N GLY A 588 -16.71 -21.26 23.66
CA GLY A 588 -15.44 -21.88 23.27
C GLY A 588 -15.31 -23.31 23.82
N ALA A 589 -14.60 -24.18 23.11
CA ALA A 589 -14.25 -25.51 23.61
C ALA A 589 -13.23 -25.44 24.77
N GLY A 590 -13.34 -26.38 25.72
CA GLY A 590 -12.47 -26.45 26.90
C GLY A 590 -12.88 -25.49 28.03
N ASP A 591 -11.95 -25.18 28.93
CA ASP A 591 -12.17 -24.42 30.17
C ASP A 591 -11.29 -23.16 30.27
N LYS A 592 -10.47 -22.89 29.25
CA LYS A 592 -9.48 -21.79 29.27
C LYS A 592 -10.00 -20.50 28.67
N ALA A 593 -10.74 -20.60 27.57
CA ALA A 593 -11.09 -19.43 26.76
C ALA A 593 -12.41 -19.63 26.04
N PHE A 594 -13.26 -18.60 26.11
CA PHE A 594 -14.32 -18.40 25.14
C PHE A 594 -13.70 -18.13 23.76
N SER A 595 -12.85 -17.10 23.69
CA SER A 595 -12.00 -16.83 22.55
C SER A 595 -10.89 -15.85 22.92
N ALA A 596 -9.67 -16.14 22.48
CA ALA A 596 -8.55 -15.21 22.57
C ALA A 596 -8.53 -14.14 21.46
N GLY A 597 -9.55 -14.09 20.58
CA GLY A 597 -9.65 -13.12 19.50
C GLY A 597 -8.90 -13.54 18.24
N ASN A 598 -8.30 -12.58 17.52
CA ASN A 598 -7.61 -12.84 16.26
C ASN A 598 -6.39 -13.76 16.46
N ASP A 599 -6.18 -14.71 15.55
CA ASP A 599 -5.02 -15.62 15.61
C ASP A 599 -3.75 -14.88 15.12
N LEU A 600 -2.97 -14.37 16.07
CA LEU A 600 -1.74 -13.63 15.79
C LEU A 600 -0.62 -14.51 15.23
N MET A 601 -0.61 -15.82 15.55
CA MET A 601 0.36 -16.75 15.00
C MET A 601 0.07 -17.01 13.52
N TYR A 602 -1.22 -17.17 13.16
CA TYR A 602 -1.64 -17.22 11.77
C TYR A 602 -1.32 -15.90 11.04
N SER A 603 -1.57 -14.76 11.69
CA SER A 603 -1.29 -13.43 11.13
C SER A 603 0.20 -13.22 10.81
N ALA A 604 1.08 -13.73 11.66
CA ALA A 604 2.54 -13.67 11.44
C ALA A 604 3.07 -14.71 10.43
N SER A 605 2.25 -15.66 9.99
CA SER A 605 2.70 -16.77 9.12
C SER A 605 2.90 -16.41 7.65
N GLY A 606 2.49 -15.20 7.23
CA GLY A 606 2.51 -14.77 5.83
C GLY A 606 1.40 -15.36 4.96
N LYS A 607 0.51 -16.19 5.54
CA LYS A 607 -0.70 -16.68 4.85
C LYS A 607 -1.70 -15.56 4.60
N GLN A 608 -2.60 -15.78 3.65
CA GLN A 608 -3.67 -14.82 3.33
C GLN A 608 -4.58 -14.59 4.55
N LEU A 609 -4.83 -13.33 4.87
CA LEU A 609 -5.72 -12.91 5.95
C LEU A 609 -7.02 -12.35 5.36
N TRP A 610 -8.16 -12.79 5.89
CA TRP A 610 -9.46 -12.23 5.54
C TRP A 610 -10.45 -12.40 6.69
N VAL A 611 -11.52 -11.62 6.64
CA VAL A 611 -12.69 -11.72 7.53
C VAL A 611 -13.94 -11.73 6.65
N PRO A 612 -14.96 -12.56 6.94
CA PRO A 612 -16.20 -12.59 6.17
C PRO A 612 -16.91 -11.22 6.12
N LYS A 613 -17.82 -11.04 5.16
CA LYS A 613 -18.57 -9.76 5.00
C LYS A 613 -19.36 -9.37 6.24
N ASN A 614 -19.88 -10.37 6.96
CA ASN A 614 -20.62 -10.17 8.21
C ASN A 614 -19.70 -9.97 9.43
N GLY A 615 -18.40 -9.75 9.22
CA GLY A 615 -17.45 -9.38 10.26
C GLY A 615 -16.76 -10.56 10.95
N PHE A 616 -16.02 -10.25 12.01
CA PHE A 616 -15.29 -11.24 12.80
C PHE A 616 -16.29 -12.22 13.44
N ALA A 617 -15.93 -13.50 13.49
CA ALA A 617 -16.83 -14.61 13.82
C ALA A 617 -18.13 -14.66 13.01
N GLY A 618 -18.18 -14.01 11.84
CA GLY A 618 -19.41 -13.91 11.03
C GLY A 618 -20.54 -13.14 11.71
N LEU A 619 -20.24 -12.39 12.78
CA LEU A 619 -21.25 -11.78 13.66
C LEU A 619 -21.03 -10.28 13.83
N THR A 620 -19.77 -9.82 13.96
CA THR A 620 -19.52 -8.45 14.45
C THR A 620 -19.87 -7.33 13.46
N SER A 621 -20.11 -7.64 12.19
CA SER A 621 -20.63 -6.71 11.16
C SER A 621 -21.93 -7.25 10.54
N ARG A 622 -22.55 -8.28 11.14
CA ARG A 622 -23.78 -8.88 10.65
C ARG A 622 -24.92 -7.88 10.83
N ARG A 623 -25.62 -7.60 9.74
CA ARG A 623 -26.86 -6.83 9.75
C ARG A 623 -28.03 -7.78 9.99
N GLN A 624 -29.14 -7.29 10.53
CA GLN A 624 -30.37 -8.07 10.71
C GLN A 624 -30.20 -9.23 11.70
N MET A 625 -29.63 -8.97 12.88
CA MET A 625 -29.52 -9.95 13.97
C MET A 625 -30.88 -10.13 14.69
N HIS A 626 -31.92 -10.43 13.92
CA HIS A 626 -33.31 -10.48 14.38
C HIS A 626 -33.62 -11.69 15.27
N LYS A 627 -32.67 -12.57 15.58
CA LYS A 627 -32.84 -13.72 16.49
C LYS A 627 -31.80 -13.68 17.61
N PRO A 628 -32.15 -14.04 18.85
CA PRO A 628 -31.25 -14.02 20.00
C PRO A 628 -29.95 -14.81 19.78
N VAL A 629 -28.85 -14.28 20.31
CA VAL A 629 -27.54 -14.92 20.35
C VAL A 629 -26.96 -14.68 21.73
N ILE A 630 -26.65 -15.76 22.44
CA ILE A 630 -26.11 -15.73 23.80
C ILE A 630 -24.64 -16.13 23.75
N ALA A 631 -23.73 -15.31 24.28
CA ALA A 631 -22.36 -15.73 24.53
C ALA A 631 -22.27 -16.44 25.90
N ALA A 632 -21.86 -17.70 25.91
CA ALA A 632 -21.47 -18.43 27.11
C ALA A 632 -19.95 -18.33 27.28
N VAL A 633 -19.49 -17.35 28.05
CA VAL A 633 -18.07 -17.03 28.22
C VAL A 633 -17.46 -17.94 29.30
N ASN A 634 -16.85 -19.04 28.85
CA ASN A 634 -16.24 -20.09 29.69
C ASN A 634 -14.75 -19.86 30.01
N GLY A 635 -14.30 -18.61 30.12
CA GLY A 635 -12.91 -18.26 30.42
C GLY A 635 -12.50 -16.92 29.82
N PHE A 636 -11.32 -16.85 29.21
CA PHE A 636 -10.85 -15.64 28.53
C PHE A 636 -11.74 -15.23 27.35
N ALA A 637 -12.15 -13.96 27.31
CA ALA A 637 -12.71 -13.26 26.15
C ALA A 637 -11.82 -12.03 25.85
N MET A 638 -10.84 -12.20 24.95
CA MET A 638 -9.75 -11.24 24.76
C MET A 638 -9.75 -10.67 23.34
N GLY A 639 -9.50 -9.38 23.21
CA GLY A 639 -9.51 -8.66 21.94
C GLY A 639 -10.80 -8.96 21.16
N GLY A 640 -10.64 -9.46 19.93
CA GLY A 640 -11.74 -9.98 19.11
C GLY A 640 -12.71 -10.93 19.83
N GLY A 641 -12.27 -11.69 20.84
CA GLY A 641 -13.15 -12.53 21.65
C GLY A 641 -14.15 -11.74 22.50
N LEU A 642 -13.74 -10.59 23.04
CA LEU A 642 -14.66 -9.65 23.68
C LEU A 642 -15.53 -8.94 22.64
N GLU A 643 -14.99 -8.64 21.45
CA GLU A 643 -15.80 -8.04 20.36
C GLU A 643 -16.92 -8.98 19.89
N ILE A 644 -16.69 -10.29 19.88
CA ILE A 644 -17.74 -11.31 19.66
C ILE A 644 -18.79 -11.24 20.77
N ALA A 645 -18.36 -11.27 22.04
CA ALA A 645 -19.29 -11.22 23.16
C ALA A 645 -20.13 -9.93 23.19
N LEU A 646 -19.53 -8.78 22.84
CA LEU A 646 -20.21 -7.51 22.68
C LEU A 646 -21.20 -7.48 21.50
N ALA A 647 -20.98 -8.30 20.48
CA ALA A 647 -21.90 -8.42 19.34
C ALA A 647 -23.09 -9.35 19.65
N CYS A 648 -22.97 -10.26 20.63
CA CYS A 648 -24.09 -11.06 21.11
C CYS A 648 -25.13 -10.20 21.86
N HIS A 649 -26.38 -10.65 21.86
CA HIS A 649 -27.47 -9.96 22.53
C HIS A 649 -27.39 -10.10 24.06
N LEU A 650 -26.92 -11.25 24.54
CA LEU A 650 -26.83 -11.58 25.96
C LEU A 650 -25.49 -12.27 26.23
N VAL A 651 -24.95 -12.07 27.43
CA VAL A 651 -23.70 -12.68 27.87
C VAL A 651 -23.89 -13.34 29.23
N VAL A 652 -23.55 -14.63 29.30
CA VAL A 652 -23.42 -15.41 30.53
C VAL A 652 -21.95 -15.72 30.70
N ALA A 653 -21.35 -15.35 31.82
CA ALA A 653 -19.92 -15.55 32.06
C ALA A 653 -19.67 -16.47 33.25
N ASP A 654 -18.67 -17.32 33.10
CA ASP A 654 -18.01 -17.99 34.19
C ASP A 654 -17.42 -16.98 35.18
N GLU A 655 -17.52 -17.23 36.49
CA GLU A 655 -16.97 -16.33 37.51
C GLU A 655 -15.46 -16.09 37.40
N THR A 656 -14.74 -17.03 36.78
CA THR A 656 -13.30 -16.93 36.50
C THR A 656 -12.98 -16.23 35.18
N ALA A 657 -14.00 -15.86 34.38
CA ALA A 657 -13.81 -15.21 33.10
C ALA A 657 -13.09 -13.85 33.23
N GLN A 658 -12.29 -13.56 32.22
CA GLN A 658 -11.50 -12.33 32.13
C GLN A 658 -11.71 -11.72 30.75
N LEU A 659 -12.06 -10.43 30.73
CA LEU A 659 -12.48 -9.73 29.52
C LEU A 659 -11.58 -8.52 29.27
N ALA A 660 -11.12 -8.33 28.03
CA ALA A 660 -10.31 -7.17 27.65
C ALA A 660 -10.32 -6.89 26.15
N LEU A 661 -10.15 -5.62 25.77
CA LEU A 661 -9.71 -5.21 24.42
C LEU A 661 -8.19 -5.00 24.44
N SER A 662 -7.43 -6.09 24.27
CA SER A 662 -5.96 -6.11 24.48
C SER A 662 -5.10 -5.69 23.28
N GLU A 663 -5.70 -5.29 22.18
CA GLU A 663 -5.06 -5.05 20.87
C GLU A 663 -3.93 -4.01 20.92
N VAL A 664 -4.08 -2.96 21.74
CA VAL A 664 -3.06 -1.90 21.89
C VAL A 664 -1.72 -2.42 22.39
N ARG A 665 -1.70 -3.59 23.06
CA ARG A 665 -0.47 -4.22 23.56
C ARG A 665 0.34 -4.94 22.48
N VAL A 666 -0.22 -5.10 21.29
CA VAL A 666 0.38 -5.78 20.14
C VAL A 666 0.39 -4.92 18.87
N GLY A 667 0.20 -3.60 19.01
CA GLY A 667 0.18 -2.66 17.88
C GLY A 667 -1.07 -2.75 17.00
N LEU A 668 -2.18 -3.26 17.54
CA LEU A 668 -3.46 -3.40 16.83
C LEU A 668 -4.55 -2.52 17.49
N ILE A 669 -5.72 -2.46 16.86
CA ILE A 669 -6.94 -1.82 17.41
C ILE A 669 -8.10 -2.82 17.45
N ALA A 670 -9.06 -2.62 18.37
CA ALA A 670 -10.31 -3.38 18.47
C ALA A 670 -11.30 -2.98 17.35
N GLY A 671 -10.91 -3.31 16.12
CA GLY A 671 -11.56 -2.90 14.88
C GLY A 671 -12.78 -3.74 14.49
N ALA A 672 -13.05 -4.87 15.14
CA ALA A 672 -14.25 -5.67 14.93
C ALA A 672 -15.46 -5.11 15.71
N GLY A 673 -15.42 -3.83 16.10
CA GLY A 673 -16.51 -3.10 16.72
C GLY A 673 -16.36 -2.87 18.23
N GLY A 674 -15.28 -3.34 18.86
CA GLY A 674 -15.00 -3.11 20.28
C GLY A 674 -14.87 -1.63 20.63
N LEU A 675 -14.25 -0.83 19.75
CA LEU A 675 -14.17 0.63 19.89
C LEU A 675 -15.54 1.34 19.80
N ILE A 676 -16.56 0.66 19.29
CA ILE A 676 -17.89 1.23 19.06
C ILE A 676 -18.88 0.72 20.10
N ARG A 677 -18.91 -0.60 20.34
CA ARG A 677 -19.85 -1.26 21.24
C ARG A 677 -19.48 -1.04 22.70
N LEU A 678 -18.21 -1.18 23.09
CA LEU A 678 -17.83 -1.03 24.50
C LEU A 678 -18.18 0.35 25.07
N PRO A 679 -17.88 1.49 24.40
CA PRO A 679 -18.28 2.82 24.90
C PRO A 679 -19.79 3.07 24.94
N ARG A 680 -20.59 2.26 24.22
CA ARG A 680 -22.06 2.30 24.25
C ARG A 680 -22.65 1.39 25.33
N THR A 681 -21.89 0.43 25.85
CA THR A 681 -22.33 -0.55 26.84
C THR A 681 -21.96 -0.16 28.28
N VAL A 682 -20.76 0.39 28.50
CA VAL A 682 -20.24 0.69 29.85
C VAL A 682 -19.91 2.18 30.01
N PRO A 683 -19.73 2.70 31.25
CA PRO A 683 -19.36 4.11 31.46
C PRO A 683 -18.12 4.54 30.65
N PRO A 684 -18.12 5.74 30.04
CA PRO A 684 -17.08 6.14 29.09
C PRO A 684 -15.64 6.06 29.63
N LYS A 685 -15.45 6.34 30.94
CA LYS A 685 -14.12 6.26 31.58
C LYS A 685 -13.64 4.82 31.73
N VAL A 686 -14.54 3.89 31.99
CA VAL A 686 -14.20 2.45 32.08
C VAL A 686 -13.85 1.92 30.70
N ALA A 687 -14.67 2.24 29.69
CA ALA A 687 -14.38 1.88 28.31
C ALA A 687 -13.02 2.43 27.85
N SER A 688 -12.76 3.71 28.11
CA SER A 688 -11.49 4.36 27.76
C SER A 688 -10.30 3.72 28.48
N GLU A 689 -10.40 3.42 29.77
CA GLU A 689 -9.33 2.73 30.51
C GLU A 689 -9.05 1.35 29.88
N MET A 690 -10.08 0.55 29.60
CA MET A 690 -9.92 -0.76 28.98
C MET A 690 -9.27 -0.65 27.59
N ILE A 691 -9.75 0.25 26.74
CA ILE A 691 -9.26 0.45 25.37
C ILE A 691 -7.82 0.93 25.35
N LEU A 692 -7.48 1.96 26.15
CA LEU A 692 -6.17 2.60 26.10
C LEU A 692 -5.06 1.78 26.78
N THR A 693 -5.42 0.92 27.74
CA THR A 693 -4.44 0.15 28.53
C THR A 693 -4.43 -1.35 28.20
N GLY A 694 -5.45 -1.83 27.49
CA GLY A 694 -5.70 -3.26 27.29
C GLY A 694 -5.91 -4.04 28.59
N LYS A 695 -6.35 -3.36 29.66
CA LYS A 695 -6.52 -3.96 31.00
C LYS A 695 -7.68 -4.96 31.00
N ARG A 696 -7.46 -6.05 31.74
CA ARG A 696 -8.47 -7.09 31.99
C ARG A 696 -9.41 -6.66 33.11
N ILE A 697 -10.68 -6.99 32.95
CA ILE A 697 -11.71 -6.91 34.00
C ILE A 697 -12.23 -8.32 34.31
N SER A 698 -12.67 -8.53 35.55
CA SER A 698 -13.29 -9.79 35.96
C SER A 698 -14.74 -9.91 35.47
N ALA A 699 -15.31 -11.12 35.49
CA ALA A 699 -16.72 -11.36 35.21
C ALA A 699 -17.66 -10.51 36.09
N GLN A 700 -17.33 -10.34 37.38
CA GLN A 700 -18.13 -9.55 38.32
C GLN A 700 -18.08 -8.05 37.98
N GLN A 701 -16.90 -7.57 37.57
CA GLN A 701 -16.77 -6.21 37.02
C GLN A 701 -17.47 -6.07 35.67
N ALA A 702 -17.50 -7.10 34.83
CA ALA A 702 -18.28 -7.01 33.60
C ALA A 702 -19.79 -6.96 33.91
N GLN A 703 -20.25 -7.70 34.92
CA GLN A 703 -21.67 -7.73 35.31
C GLN A 703 -22.15 -6.42 35.92
N HIS A 704 -21.44 -5.86 36.91
CA HIS A 704 -21.88 -4.61 37.55
C HIS A 704 -21.90 -3.42 36.57
N TRP A 705 -21.13 -3.49 35.48
CA TRP A 705 -21.06 -2.46 34.45
C TRP A 705 -22.06 -2.71 33.31
N GLY A 706 -22.85 -3.80 33.37
CA GLY A 706 -23.89 -4.14 32.39
C GLY A 706 -23.38 -4.82 31.12
N LEU A 707 -22.11 -5.24 31.08
CA LEU A 707 -21.53 -5.98 29.95
C LEU A 707 -21.91 -7.47 30.00
N VAL A 708 -22.07 -8.03 31.20
CA VAL A 708 -22.48 -9.44 31.42
C VAL A 708 -23.84 -9.47 32.12
N ASN A 709 -24.77 -10.30 31.63
CA ASN A 709 -26.10 -10.46 32.25
C ASN A 709 -26.04 -11.36 33.49
N ARG A 710 -25.34 -12.50 33.40
CA ARG A 710 -25.24 -13.50 34.48
C ARG A 710 -23.80 -13.93 34.69
N VAL A 711 -23.35 -13.92 35.94
CA VAL A 711 -22.10 -14.56 36.37
C VAL A 711 -22.45 -15.84 37.12
N VAL A 712 -21.82 -16.95 36.75
CA VAL A 712 -22.13 -18.29 37.27
C VAL A 712 -20.89 -19.05 37.70
N GLU A 713 -21.07 -20.09 38.51
CA GLU A 713 -19.99 -20.95 39.00
C GLU A 713 -19.12 -21.49 37.87
N GLN A 714 -17.84 -21.69 38.18
CA GLN A 714 -16.85 -22.18 37.22
C GLN A 714 -17.32 -23.45 36.48
N GLY A 715 -17.16 -23.48 35.16
CA GLY A 715 -17.51 -24.58 34.28
C GLY A 715 -19.01 -24.67 33.92
N THR A 716 -19.84 -23.74 34.41
CA THR A 716 -21.31 -23.84 34.24
C THR A 716 -21.92 -22.81 33.27
N ALA A 717 -21.10 -21.97 32.62
CA ALA A 717 -21.57 -20.93 31.70
C ALA A 717 -22.50 -21.44 30.59
N LEU A 718 -22.16 -22.56 29.92
CA LEU A 718 -23.01 -23.14 28.88
C LEU A 718 -24.36 -23.66 29.41
N ARG A 719 -24.36 -24.29 30.59
CA ARG A 719 -25.60 -24.73 31.25
C ARG A 719 -26.50 -23.54 31.56
N ALA A 720 -25.94 -22.49 32.16
CA ALA A 720 -26.69 -21.29 32.48
C ALA A 720 -27.17 -20.52 31.23
N ALA A 721 -26.42 -20.58 30.12
CA ALA A 721 -26.88 -20.06 28.83
C ALA A 721 -28.05 -20.88 28.24
N ARG A 722 -28.08 -22.21 28.44
CA ARG A 722 -29.25 -23.03 28.08
C ARG A 722 -30.48 -22.69 28.92
N GLU A 723 -30.29 -22.45 30.22
CA GLU A 723 -31.37 -22.00 31.12
C GLU A 723 -31.92 -20.64 30.65
N LEU A 724 -31.04 -19.68 30.32
CA LEU A 724 -31.44 -18.40 29.75
C LEU A 724 -32.13 -18.55 28.39
N ALA A 725 -31.67 -19.47 27.53
CA ALA A 725 -32.35 -19.78 26.27
C ALA A 725 -33.75 -20.36 26.51
N ALA A 726 -33.91 -21.25 27.49
CA ALA A 726 -35.21 -21.83 27.85
C ALA A 726 -36.19 -20.74 28.31
N GLU A 727 -35.75 -19.75 29.10
CA GLU A 727 -36.57 -18.60 29.48
C GLU A 727 -37.03 -17.79 28.26
N ILE A 728 -36.16 -17.59 27.26
CA ILE A 728 -36.53 -16.90 26.01
C ILE A 728 -37.58 -17.70 25.23
N LEU A 729 -37.47 -19.03 25.20
CA LEU A 729 -38.41 -19.92 24.51
C LEU A 729 -39.81 -19.95 25.12
N GLU A 730 -39.99 -19.46 26.36
CA GLU A 730 -41.33 -19.26 26.94
C GLU A 730 -42.10 -18.14 26.21
N GLY A 731 -41.38 -17.18 25.60
CA GLY A 731 -41.95 -16.08 24.82
C GLY A 731 -42.21 -16.43 23.36
N SER A 732 -43.09 -15.66 22.71
CA SER A 732 -43.33 -15.80 21.27
C SER A 732 -42.04 -15.49 20.50
N PRO A 733 -41.56 -16.41 19.65
CA PRO A 733 -40.37 -16.16 18.83
C PRO A 733 -40.62 -15.01 17.85
N THR A 734 -41.83 -14.83 17.32
CA THR A 734 -42.18 -13.67 16.48
C THR A 734 -42.09 -12.36 17.25
N SER A 735 -42.56 -12.31 18.51
CA SER A 735 -42.45 -11.13 19.38
C SER A 735 -41.00 -10.81 19.74
N VAL A 736 -40.19 -11.83 20.03
CA VAL A 736 -38.76 -11.68 20.30
C VAL A 736 -38.03 -11.12 19.07
N ARG A 737 -38.31 -11.66 17.88
CA ARG A 737 -37.73 -11.17 16.61
C ARG A 737 -38.08 -9.71 16.34
N ALA A 738 -39.38 -9.38 16.44
CA ALA A 738 -39.86 -8.02 16.26
C ALA A 738 -39.22 -7.05 17.27
N SER A 739 -39.07 -7.48 18.54
CA SER A 739 -38.41 -6.68 19.57
C SER A 739 -36.96 -6.34 19.21
N LEU A 740 -36.17 -7.33 18.78
CA LEU A 740 -34.79 -7.12 18.34
C LEU A 740 -34.70 -6.23 17.11
N GLN A 741 -35.60 -6.41 16.14
CA GLN A 741 -35.65 -5.60 14.93
C GLN A 741 -35.96 -4.13 15.24
N VAL A 742 -36.94 -3.86 16.10
CA VAL A 742 -37.25 -2.48 16.53
C VAL A 742 -36.07 -1.88 17.28
N MET A 743 -35.46 -2.62 18.21
CA MET A 743 -34.26 -2.17 18.94
C MET A 743 -33.11 -1.78 17.98
N GLU A 744 -32.85 -2.59 16.94
CA GLU A 744 -31.82 -2.32 15.93
C GLU A 744 -32.17 -1.06 15.11
N GLN A 745 -33.40 -0.96 14.62
CA GLN A 745 -33.87 0.16 13.77
C GLN A 745 -33.83 1.51 14.50
N THR A 746 -34.13 1.52 15.81
CA THR A 746 -34.22 2.76 16.59
C THR A 746 -32.94 3.12 17.33
N GLN A 747 -31.93 2.25 17.35
CA GLN A 747 -30.70 2.44 18.14
C GLN A 747 -29.98 3.77 17.86
N GLY A 748 -30.06 4.27 16.62
CA GLY A 748 -29.40 5.50 16.18
C GLY A 748 -30.23 6.78 16.37
N ILE A 749 -31.46 6.69 16.84
CA ILE A 749 -32.39 7.84 16.94
C ILE A 749 -32.17 8.51 18.31
N PRO A 750 -31.67 9.77 18.36
CA PRO A 750 -31.33 10.41 19.63
C PRO A 750 -32.55 10.77 20.48
N ASP A 751 -33.64 11.19 19.83
CA ASP A 751 -34.89 11.56 20.52
C ASP A 751 -35.74 10.31 20.81
N VAL A 752 -36.17 10.19 22.06
CA VAL A 752 -36.91 9.00 22.53
C VAL A 752 -38.31 8.92 21.88
N ILE A 753 -38.97 10.06 21.64
CA ILE A 753 -40.31 10.07 21.04
C ILE A 753 -40.22 9.74 19.55
N ASP A 754 -39.23 10.27 18.84
CA ASP A 754 -38.95 9.89 17.47
C ASP A 754 -38.62 8.39 17.36
N ALA A 755 -37.88 7.83 18.34
CA ALA A 755 -37.60 6.40 18.40
C ALA A 755 -38.87 5.55 18.63
N VAL A 756 -39.74 5.96 19.57
CA VAL A 756 -41.01 5.26 19.87
C VAL A 756 -41.99 5.30 18.70
N THR A 757 -42.02 6.42 17.97
CA THR A 757 -42.94 6.63 16.83
C THR A 757 -42.34 6.26 15.47
N HIS A 758 -41.12 5.70 15.47
CA HIS A 758 -40.43 5.32 14.24
C HIS A 758 -41.26 4.31 13.44
N PRO A 759 -41.56 4.59 12.16
CA PRO A 759 -42.36 3.68 11.34
C PRO A 759 -41.59 2.37 11.12
N THR A 760 -42.20 1.25 11.50
CA THR A 760 -41.58 -0.08 11.40
C THR A 760 -42.62 -1.12 10.95
N SER A 761 -42.28 -1.90 9.93
CA SER A 761 -43.12 -3.02 9.51
C SER A 761 -43.11 -4.16 10.53
N ALA A 762 -42.13 -4.21 11.44
CA ALA A 762 -42.01 -5.30 12.42
C ALA A 762 -43.23 -5.38 13.35
N MET A 763 -43.81 -4.23 13.71
CA MET A 763 -45.01 -4.16 14.53
C MET A 763 -46.26 -4.55 13.74
N ASP A 764 -46.37 -4.10 12.49
CA ASP A 764 -47.48 -4.45 11.60
C ASP A 764 -47.50 -5.96 11.33
N ASP A 765 -46.34 -6.56 11.04
CA ASP A 765 -46.16 -8.00 10.82
C ASP A 765 -46.50 -8.80 12.10
N LEU A 766 -46.10 -8.30 13.27
CA LEU A 766 -46.40 -8.93 14.57
C LEU A 766 -47.91 -8.97 14.84
N LEU A 767 -48.64 -7.88 14.58
CA LEU A 767 -50.08 -7.77 14.87
C LEU A 767 -50.92 -8.84 14.16
N VAL A 768 -50.50 -9.26 12.97
CA VAL A 768 -51.20 -10.26 12.15
C VAL A 768 -50.64 -11.67 12.28
N SER A 769 -49.61 -11.88 13.10
CA SER A 769 -48.98 -13.19 13.30
C SER A 769 -49.87 -14.19 14.04
N ALA A 770 -49.67 -15.49 13.77
CA ALA A 770 -50.36 -16.56 14.50
C ALA A 770 -49.94 -16.61 15.97
N ASP A 771 -48.70 -16.22 16.27
CA ASP A 771 -48.22 -16.12 17.65
C ASP A 771 -48.98 -15.06 18.46
N THR A 772 -49.30 -13.89 17.89
CA THR A 772 -50.11 -12.87 18.58
C THR A 772 -51.50 -13.41 18.92
N ILE A 773 -52.14 -14.08 17.97
CA ILE A 773 -53.46 -14.70 18.17
C ILE A 773 -53.39 -15.78 19.26
N GLU A 774 -52.38 -16.65 19.20
CA GLU A 774 -52.15 -17.72 20.16
C GLU A 774 -51.86 -17.18 21.56
N GLY A 775 -51.00 -16.17 21.69
CA GLY A 775 -50.63 -15.58 22.98
C GLY A 775 -51.83 -14.99 23.71
N ILE A 776 -52.67 -14.22 23.00
CA ILE A 776 -53.91 -13.66 23.54
C ILE A 776 -54.88 -14.79 23.93
N THR A 777 -55.02 -15.80 23.07
CA THR A 777 -55.93 -16.93 23.30
C THR A 777 -55.51 -17.79 24.50
N ALA A 778 -54.23 -18.16 24.59
CA ALA A 778 -53.67 -18.96 25.66
C ALA A 778 -53.76 -18.25 27.01
N PHE A 779 -53.48 -16.95 27.03
CA PHE A 779 -53.64 -16.10 28.21
C PHE A 779 -55.11 -16.07 28.68
N ALA A 780 -56.06 -15.84 27.77
CA ALA A 780 -57.49 -15.85 28.09
C ALA A 780 -57.96 -17.23 28.61
N GLN A 781 -57.39 -18.31 28.10
CA GLN A 781 -57.70 -19.70 28.48
C GLN A 781 -56.90 -20.20 29.69
N LYS A 782 -55.97 -19.41 30.25
CA LYS A 782 -55.07 -19.80 31.35
C LYS A 782 -54.29 -21.09 31.10
N ARG A 783 -53.82 -21.28 29.86
CA ARG A 783 -52.94 -22.40 29.48
C ARG A 783 -51.60 -21.88 28.96
N PRO A 784 -50.54 -22.70 28.95
CA PRO A 784 -49.31 -22.36 28.24
C PRO A 784 -49.59 -22.13 26.74
N PRO A 785 -48.94 -21.13 26.12
CA PRO A 785 -49.02 -20.90 24.68
C PRO A 785 -48.23 -21.97 23.90
N VAL A 786 -48.66 -22.24 22.68
CA VAL A 786 -47.97 -23.11 21.72
C VAL A 786 -47.53 -22.29 20.52
N TRP A 787 -46.32 -21.76 20.59
CA TRP A 787 -45.76 -20.88 19.57
C TRP A 787 -45.54 -21.58 18.23
N ARG A 788 -45.80 -20.86 17.14
CA ARG A 788 -45.72 -21.37 15.76
C ARG A 788 -44.66 -20.65 14.91
N ASN A 789 -44.14 -19.53 15.39
CA ASN A 789 -43.13 -18.72 14.72
C ASN A 789 -43.55 -18.20 13.32
N ARG A 790 -44.85 -17.94 13.12
CA ARG A 790 -45.45 -17.48 11.85
C ARG A 790 -46.60 -16.53 12.08
#